data_AF-A0A1F9VSR0-F1
#
_entry.id   AF-A0A1F9VSR0-F1
#
_cell.length_a   1.000
_cell.length_b   1.000
_cell.length_c   1.000
_cell.angle_alpha   90.00
_cell.angle_beta   90.00
_cell.angle_gamma   90.00
#
_symmetry.space_group_name_H-M   'P 1'
#
loop_
_entity.id
_entity.type
_entity.pdbx_description
1 polymer ?
#
loop_
_entity_poly.entity_id
_entity_poly.type
_entity_poly.pdbx_seq_one_letter_code
_entity_poly.pdbx_strand_id
1 'polypeptide(L)'
;RLSGRVGRQNLMIKVPATKEGLLAGENLLKKGVSVNFTLIFTVNRYSAVTQAYTHAMSWRMRNSLPVEGIASVASFFVSRIDGAVDKQLRALPPGPAQKLAGRAAVENSLLAYRLYRDLFYCPSFRASGIPPQRILWASTSVKDPAYRPSLYMEQLALEGSVNTAPEETIEAYFAGGEINRGPLGPRFAAAEAYFSELKALGLDFGAILEALEKDGVEKFARSHDGLLARIEKEIAAAKPEGTMQEELTGIEASAAVKKLSAMNFADRLWKKDPGLWKKDEASAKQITGALGWLDIPFAMLPKVKEIQEFAEEIRAAGFTQAVLLGMGGSSLAPEVIRGVFQDPKYPRLLVLDTTDPAWIDSVQKQLDLKRTLFIFASKSGGTIEPSSHFKYFWSLVKKAGVKNPGNNFMAVTDAGTGLEKLAREKKFRQVFINPSDIGGRFSALSYFGMVPAALCGADIKKLLERAVNTAALCKNREIAENPGALLGALMAQLALQGRDKLTLVLPEKLKYFGLWVEQLVAESTGKEGKGIIPVCLEPLMEPDKYQADRFFVQVRIEGFTSAREEAALATLRKAGHPVYTITIKDQYDLGAEFFRWEAATAAAGALLEINPFDQPNVQEAKLLTMRVLAQYAEKGKKSQAKPDFSADRVAVYASRALKTAEKPIASYDDVFWSVFSALGEKEYIGLLAYLPNNPKVEEGLVKLRESLTRYTSSACTLAYGPRYLHS
;
A
#
# COMPACT_ATOMS: atom_id res chain seq x y z
N ARG A 1 6.30 7.21 20.14
CA ARG A 1 5.68 7.19 18.79
C ARG A 1 4.55 8.20 18.65
N LEU A 2 3.42 8.07 19.37
CA LEU A 2 2.29 9.01 19.25
C LEU A 2 2.69 10.47 19.55
N SER A 3 3.37 10.70 20.69
CA SER A 3 3.88 12.02 21.06
C SER A 3 4.78 12.64 19.97
N GLY A 4 5.72 11.86 19.41
CA GLY A 4 6.57 12.31 18.30
C GLY A 4 5.82 12.60 16.98
N ARG A 5 4.70 11.92 16.71
CA ARG A 5 3.85 12.23 15.55
C ARG A 5 3.04 13.51 15.71
N VAL A 6 2.60 13.81 16.94
CA VAL A 6 1.84 15.03 17.25
C VAL A 6 2.76 16.26 17.31
N GLY A 7 3.98 16.11 17.83
CA GLY A 7 5.02 17.13 17.77
C GLY A 7 4.70 18.43 18.54
N ARG A 8 3.82 18.38 19.56
CA ARG A 8 3.44 19.56 20.36
C ARG A 8 3.95 19.45 21.80
N GLN A 9 4.53 20.55 22.30
CA GLN A 9 5.14 20.61 23.64
C GLN A 9 4.12 20.49 24.79
N ASN A 10 2.87 20.91 24.57
CA ASN A 10 1.81 20.84 25.57
C ASN A 10 1.01 19.53 25.55
N LEU A 11 1.44 18.53 24.79
CA LEU A 11 0.79 17.22 24.75
C LEU A 11 1.07 16.44 26.03
N MET A 12 0.04 15.82 26.60
CA MET A 12 0.15 14.91 27.73
C MET A 12 -0.54 13.58 27.42
N ILE A 13 0.11 12.46 27.75
CA ILE A 13 -0.45 11.13 27.57
C ILE A 13 -1.17 10.72 28.86
N LYS A 14 -2.48 10.43 28.74
CA LYS A 14 -3.30 10.02 29.87
C LYS A 14 -3.13 8.52 30.13
N VAL A 15 -2.72 8.16 31.35
CA VAL A 15 -2.42 6.79 31.76
C VAL A 15 -3.23 6.47 33.02
N PRO A 16 -4.10 5.45 33.02
CA PRO A 16 -4.77 4.98 34.24
C PRO A 16 -3.73 4.61 35.30
N ALA A 17 -3.94 5.03 36.55
CA ALA A 17 -3.04 4.75 37.66
C ALA A 17 -3.24 3.33 38.23
N THR A 18 -3.45 2.31 37.40
CA THR A 18 -3.42 0.92 37.86
C THR A 18 -1.98 0.52 38.22
N LYS A 19 -1.78 -0.65 38.83
CA LYS A 19 -0.42 -1.13 39.16
C LYS A 19 0.48 -1.18 37.92
N GLU A 20 -0.05 -1.64 36.80
CA GLU A 20 0.61 -1.72 35.49
C GLU A 20 0.78 -0.32 34.86
N GLY A 21 -0.23 0.54 35.04
CA GLY A 21 -0.20 1.90 34.54
C GLY A 21 0.85 2.80 35.21
N LEU A 22 1.16 2.56 36.49
CA LEU A 22 2.27 3.22 37.19
C LEU A 22 3.61 2.94 36.50
N LEU A 23 3.88 1.66 36.19
CA LEU A 23 5.08 1.24 35.46
C LEU A 23 5.13 1.86 34.04
N ALA A 24 3.99 1.86 33.34
CA ALA A 24 3.89 2.45 32.00
C ALA A 24 4.14 3.96 32.02
N GLY A 25 3.52 4.68 32.96
CA GLY A 25 3.68 6.12 33.12
C GLY A 25 5.10 6.52 33.53
N GLU A 26 5.71 5.78 34.46
CA GLU A 26 7.12 5.99 34.84
C GLU A 26 8.05 5.85 33.62
N ASN A 27 7.86 4.81 32.81
CA ASN A 27 8.66 4.59 31.59
C ASN A 27 8.45 5.66 30.52
N LEU A 28 7.24 6.22 30.40
CA LEU A 28 6.96 7.35 29.51
C LEU A 28 7.66 8.62 29.98
N LEU A 29 7.59 8.92 31.27
CA LEU A 29 8.30 10.05 31.88
C LEU A 29 9.81 9.92 31.68
N LYS A 30 10.40 8.72 31.91
CA LYS A 30 11.83 8.44 31.63
C LYS A 30 12.21 8.68 30.17
N LYS A 31 11.27 8.54 29.23
CA LYS A 31 11.45 8.83 27.78
C LYS A 31 11.22 10.30 27.41
N GLY A 32 10.93 11.18 28.37
CA GLY A 32 10.70 12.61 28.12
C GLY A 32 9.28 12.94 27.67
N VAL A 33 8.30 12.07 27.96
CA VAL A 33 6.89 12.29 27.60
C VAL A 33 6.12 12.75 28.83
N SER A 34 5.39 13.86 28.71
CA SER A 34 4.48 14.36 29.75
C SER A 34 3.31 13.41 29.99
N VAL A 35 2.96 13.14 31.26
CA VAL A 35 1.96 12.12 31.64
C VAL A 35 0.87 12.69 32.55
N ASN A 36 -0.40 12.34 32.26
CA ASN A 36 -1.54 12.54 33.16
C ASN A 36 -1.89 11.19 33.78
N PHE A 37 -1.50 10.95 35.03
CA PHE A 37 -1.98 9.80 35.78
C PHE A 37 -3.43 10.01 36.17
N THR A 38 -4.32 9.09 35.80
CA THR A 38 -5.77 9.26 35.96
C THR A 38 -6.40 8.09 36.69
N LEU A 39 -7.69 8.18 37.03
CA LEU A 39 -8.43 7.16 37.81
C LEU A 39 -7.83 6.93 39.21
N ILE A 40 -7.41 8.00 39.89
CA ILE A 40 -6.92 7.93 41.26
C ILE A 40 -8.09 8.17 42.21
N PHE A 41 -8.36 7.21 43.10
CA PHE A 41 -9.44 7.31 44.10
C PHE A 41 -8.94 7.28 45.54
N THR A 42 -7.79 6.67 45.80
CA THR A 42 -7.23 6.50 47.17
C THR A 42 -5.98 7.36 47.38
N VAL A 43 -5.75 7.78 48.62
CA VAL A 43 -4.50 8.44 49.04
C VAL A 43 -3.29 7.53 48.82
N ASN A 44 -3.43 6.22 49.08
CA ASN A 44 -2.38 5.24 48.83
C ASN A 44 -2.00 5.16 47.35
N ARG A 45 -2.99 5.16 46.46
CA ARG A 45 -2.73 5.18 45.02
C ARG A 45 -2.06 6.47 44.59
N TYR A 46 -2.49 7.60 45.15
CA TYR A 46 -1.84 8.88 44.90
C TYR A 46 -0.37 8.87 45.35
N SER A 47 -0.07 8.30 46.52
CA SER A 47 1.32 8.10 46.99
C SER A 47 2.14 7.27 46.00
N ALA A 48 1.59 6.19 45.46
CA ALA A 48 2.28 5.39 44.46
C ALA A 48 2.52 6.15 43.13
N VAL A 49 1.59 7.02 42.73
CA VAL A 49 1.76 7.91 41.56
C VAL A 49 2.88 8.92 41.79
N THR A 50 2.94 9.54 42.98
CA THR A 50 3.99 10.51 43.27
C THR A 50 5.36 9.85 43.37
N GLN A 51 5.45 8.62 43.91
CA GLN A 51 6.66 7.80 43.89
C GLN A 51 7.13 7.49 42.46
N ALA A 52 6.24 7.05 41.58
CA ALA A 52 6.57 6.79 40.17
C ALA A 52 7.08 8.06 39.46
N TYR A 53 6.45 9.21 39.73
CA TYR A 53 6.87 10.50 39.18
C TYR A 53 8.27 10.90 39.69
N THR A 54 8.48 10.93 41.00
CA THR A 54 9.76 11.35 41.58
C THR A 54 10.88 10.39 41.19
N HIS A 55 10.60 9.08 41.14
CA HIS A 55 11.56 8.10 40.66
C HIS A 55 11.96 8.33 39.20
N ALA A 56 11.00 8.58 38.29
CA ALA A 56 11.31 8.88 36.89
C ALA A 56 12.16 10.15 36.74
N MET A 57 11.83 11.22 37.47
CA MET A 57 12.55 12.49 37.40
C MET A 57 13.96 12.37 37.97
N SER A 58 14.12 11.76 39.15
CA SER A 58 15.43 11.49 39.73
C SER A 58 16.27 10.58 38.84
N TRP A 59 15.66 9.58 38.19
CA TRP A 59 16.36 8.74 37.21
C TRP A 59 16.88 9.56 36.03
N ARG A 60 16.08 10.48 35.49
CA ARG A 60 16.52 11.37 34.39
C ARG A 60 17.68 12.26 34.80
N MET A 61 17.60 12.88 35.97
CA MET A 61 18.69 13.70 36.51
C MET A 61 19.99 12.91 36.67
N ARG A 62 19.93 11.69 37.24
CA ARG A 62 21.11 10.82 37.38
C ARG A 62 21.73 10.39 36.04
N ASN A 63 20.97 10.44 34.95
CA ASN A 63 21.42 10.11 33.59
C ASN A 63 21.65 11.36 32.73
N SER A 64 21.74 12.55 33.33
CA SER A 64 21.96 13.82 32.61
C SER A 64 20.92 14.11 31.52
N LEU A 65 19.68 13.64 31.71
CA LEU A 65 18.57 13.89 30.80
C LEU A 65 17.73 15.08 31.30
N PRO A 66 17.22 15.96 30.40
CA PRO A 66 16.45 17.14 30.81
C PRO A 66 15.19 16.77 31.60
N VAL A 67 14.88 17.53 32.63
CA VAL A 67 13.59 17.43 33.36
C VAL A 67 12.68 18.60 33.05
N GLU A 68 13.25 19.70 32.57
CA GLU A 68 12.58 20.89 32.09
C GLU A 68 11.70 20.58 30.86
N GLY A 69 10.48 21.09 30.85
CA GLY A 69 9.51 20.86 29.77
C GLY A 69 8.72 19.55 29.88
N ILE A 70 9.02 18.68 30.85
CA ILE A 70 8.20 17.51 31.17
C ILE A 70 7.17 17.91 32.22
N ALA A 71 5.89 17.84 31.85
CA ALA A 71 4.78 18.11 32.75
C ALA A 71 4.15 16.80 33.24
N SER A 72 3.70 16.80 34.50
CA SER A 72 2.97 15.66 35.06
C SER A 72 1.79 16.14 35.90
N VAL A 73 0.66 15.45 35.75
CA VAL A 73 -0.58 15.72 36.49
C VAL A 73 -1.11 14.42 37.07
N ALA A 74 -1.57 14.47 38.32
CA ALA A 74 -2.25 13.38 39.00
C ALA A 74 -3.74 13.72 39.18
N SER A 75 -4.60 13.12 38.36
CA SER A 75 -6.05 13.33 38.34
C SER A 75 -6.77 12.45 39.37
N PHE A 76 -7.14 13.04 40.49
CA PHE A 76 -7.88 12.46 41.61
C PHE A 76 -9.39 12.65 41.42
N PHE A 77 -10.15 11.55 41.39
CA PHE A 77 -11.59 11.58 41.10
C PHE A 77 -12.39 11.85 42.37
N VAL A 78 -13.31 12.82 42.30
CA VAL A 78 -14.01 13.36 43.48
C VAL A 78 -15.45 12.84 43.57
N SER A 79 -16.36 13.31 42.72
CA SER A 79 -17.82 13.11 42.89
C SER A 79 -18.32 11.67 42.98
N ARG A 80 -17.58 10.71 42.41
CA ARG A 80 -17.99 9.28 42.45
C ARG A 80 -17.87 8.68 43.84
N ILE A 81 -17.06 9.28 44.71
CA ILE A 81 -16.80 8.81 46.07
C ILE A 81 -18.03 9.02 46.94
N ASP A 82 -18.60 10.24 46.95
CA ASP A 82 -19.81 10.52 47.74
C ASP A 82 -20.96 9.62 47.31
N GLY A 83 -21.21 9.49 46.01
CA GLY A 83 -22.28 8.61 45.52
C GLY A 83 -22.15 7.14 45.99
N ALA A 84 -20.93 6.63 46.11
CA ALA A 84 -20.67 5.27 46.57
C ALA A 84 -20.78 5.14 48.10
N VAL A 85 -20.26 6.11 48.86
CA VAL A 85 -20.29 6.11 50.32
C VAL A 85 -21.70 6.41 50.85
N ASP A 86 -22.38 7.40 50.29
CA ASP A 86 -23.75 7.80 50.68
C ASP A 86 -24.75 6.67 50.42
N LYS A 87 -24.51 5.83 49.40
CA LYS A 87 -25.29 4.62 49.17
C LYS A 87 -25.18 3.64 50.35
N GLN A 88 -23.99 3.47 50.93
CA GLN A 88 -23.80 2.60 52.09
C GLN A 88 -24.31 3.24 53.38
N LEU A 89 -24.10 4.54 53.57
CA LEU A 89 -24.64 5.28 54.72
C LEU A 89 -26.17 5.26 54.78
N ARG A 90 -26.85 5.36 53.62
CA ARG A 90 -28.32 5.25 53.53
C ARG A 90 -28.85 3.84 53.85
N ALA A 91 -28.02 2.80 53.74
CA ALA A 91 -28.40 1.44 54.08
C ALA A 91 -28.32 1.14 55.59
N LEU A 92 -27.70 2.03 56.37
CA LEU A 92 -27.67 1.94 57.84
C LEU A 92 -28.98 2.49 58.45
N PRO A 93 -29.37 2.06 59.66
CA PRO A 93 -30.51 2.63 60.37
C PRO A 93 -30.41 4.17 60.51
N PRO A 94 -31.54 4.91 60.49
CA PRO A 94 -31.55 6.36 60.72
C PRO A 94 -30.90 6.73 62.07
N GLY A 95 -29.97 7.68 62.07
CA GLY A 95 -29.17 8.04 63.25
C GLY A 95 -28.07 9.09 62.98
N PRO A 96 -27.01 9.12 63.79
CA PRO A 96 -25.91 10.09 63.62
C PRO A 96 -25.13 9.90 62.31
N ALA A 97 -25.15 8.69 61.74
CA ALA A 97 -24.39 8.31 60.55
C ALA A 97 -24.78 9.12 59.29
N GLN A 98 -26.04 9.55 59.16
CA GLN A 98 -26.49 10.31 57.99
C GLN A 98 -25.86 11.71 57.92
N LYS A 99 -25.31 12.24 59.02
CA LYS A 99 -24.55 13.50 59.02
C LYS A 99 -23.20 13.39 58.29
N LEU A 100 -22.77 12.18 57.96
CA LEU A 100 -21.53 11.91 57.21
C LEU A 100 -21.73 11.91 55.70
N ALA A 101 -22.97 11.96 55.21
CA ALA A 101 -23.28 11.94 53.79
C ALA A 101 -22.80 13.22 53.08
N GLY A 102 -22.32 13.08 51.83
CA GLY A 102 -21.84 14.21 51.01
C GLY A 102 -20.50 14.80 51.44
N ARG A 103 -19.76 14.14 52.35
CA ARG A 103 -18.46 14.61 52.85
C ARG A 103 -17.28 13.77 52.35
N ALA A 104 -17.48 12.48 52.07
CA ALA A 104 -16.41 11.52 51.81
C ALA A 104 -15.43 11.95 50.73
N ALA A 105 -15.92 12.52 49.63
CA ALA A 105 -15.10 12.95 48.52
C ALA A 105 -14.18 14.12 48.90
N VAL A 106 -14.72 15.13 49.59
CA VAL A 106 -13.95 16.30 50.04
C VAL A 106 -12.91 15.89 51.07
N GLU A 107 -13.29 15.09 52.08
CA GLU A 107 -12.37 14.68 53.14
C GLU A 107 -11.23 13.80 52.59
N ASN A 108 -11.53 12.88 51.67
CA ASN A 108 -10.50 12.06 51.00
C ASN A 108 -9.55 12.91 50.15
N SER A 109 -10.08 13.87 49.40
CA SER A 109 -9.27 14.81 48.61
C SER A 109 -8.39 15.70 49.49
N LEU A 110 -8.85 16.11 50.67
CA LEU A 110 -8.04 16.86 51.64
C LEU A 110 -6.86 16.06 52.17
N LEU A 111 -7.04 14.76 52.44
CA LEU A 111 -5.92 13.88 52.83
C LEU A 111 -4.92 13.68 51.68
N ALA A 112 -5.39 13.53 50.44
CA ALA A 112 -4.51 13.48 49.27
C ALA A 112 -3.76 14.81 49.07
N TYR A 113 -4.42 15.94 49.31
CA TYR A 113 -3.82 17.26 49.23
C TYR A 113 -2.77 17.51 50.33
N ARG A 114 -2.99 16.99 51.55
CA ARG A 114 -1.97 17.02 52.61
C ARG A 114 -0.70 16.30 52.16
N LEU A 115 -0.83 15.09 51.62
CA LEU A 115 0.32 14.35 51.07
C LEU A 115 1.02 15.13 49.94
N TYR A 116 0.25 15.74 49.03
CA TYR A 116 0.78 16.59 47.96
C TYR A 116 1.65 17.74 48.53
N ARG A 117 1.13 18.46 49.52
CA ARG A 117 1.82 19.60 50.12
C ARG A 117 3.07 19.16 50.88
N ASP A 118 2.92 18.14 51.72
CA ASP A 118 4.01 17.65 52.57
C ASP A 118 5.16 17.08 51.71
N LEU A 119 4.85 16.48 50.55
CA LEU A 119 5.86 15.96 49.62
C LEU A 119 6.50 17.07 48.77
N PHE A 120 5.71 17.83 48.02
CA PHE A 120 6.25 18.70 46.96
C PHE A 120 6.65 20.10 47.45
N TYR A 121 6.20 20.52 48.63
CA TYR A 121 6.50 21.85 49.17
C TYR A 121 7.48 21.82 50.34
N CYS A 122 7.98 20.64 50.75
CA CYS A 122 9.03 20.54 51.75
C CYS A 122 10.37 21.10 51.23
N PRO A 123 11.25 21.61 52.10
CA PRO A 123 12.53 22.19 51.70
C PRO A 123 13.42 21.25 50.88
N SER A 124 13.44 19.95 51.22
CA SER A 124 14.27 18.94 50.53
C SER A 124 13.81 18.72 49.08
N PHE A 125 12.50 18.68 48.81
CA PHE A 125 12.00 18.55 47.44
C PHE A 125 12.29 19.81 46.62
N ARG A 126 12.09 21.00 47.20
CA ARG A 126 12.38 22.27 46.50
C ARG A 126 13.86 22.39 46.09
N ALA A 127 14.77 21.88 46.91
CA ALA A 127 16.20 21.84 46.61
C ALA A 127 16.58 20.83 45.51
N SER A 128 15.69 19.91 45.13
CA SER A 128 15.98 18.86 44.14
C SER A 128 16.01 19.36 42.68
N GLY A 129 15.44 20.53 42.40
CA GLY A 129 15.29 21.05 41.02
C GLY A 129 14.22 20.33 40.18
N ILE A 130 13.55 19.30 40.71
CA ILE A 130 12.45 18.61 40.03
C ILE A 130 11.19 19.48 40.11
N PRO A 131 10.49 19.75 38.98
CA PRO A 131 9.22 20.45 39.02
C PRO A 131 8.16 19.68 39.83
N PRO A 132 7.31 20.33 40.65
CA PRO A 132 6.26 19.63 41.36
C PRO A 132 5.21 19.07 40.39
N GLN A 133 4.83 17.81 40.55
CA GLN A 133 3.69 17.23 39.83
C GLN A 133 2.41 17.92 40.32
N ARG A 134 1.53 18.36 39.43
CA ARG A 134 0.27 19.00 39.86
C ARG A 134 -0.76 17.96 40.29
N ILE A 135 -1.47 18.22 41.39
CA ILE A 135 -2.66 17.45 41.74
C ILE A 135 -3.89 18.08 41.07
N LEU A 136 -4.75 17.24 40.49
CA LEU A 136 -5.93 17.67 39.74
C LEU A 136 -7.18 16.98 40.30
N TRP A 137 -8.23 17.76 40.57
CA TRP A 137 -9.55 17.29 40.96
C TRP A 137 -10.40 17.03 39.72
N ALA A 138 -10.67 15.76 39.47
CA ALA A 138 -11.41 15.27 38.32
C ALA A 138 -12.84 14.90 38.70
N SER A 139 -13.78 15.08 37.75
CA SER A 139 -15.20 14.77 37.95
C SER A 139 -15.77 15.56 39.14
N THR A 140 -15.70 16.89 39.11
CA THR A 140 -16.20 17.76 40.19
C THR A 140 -17.65 18.22 39.98
N SER A 141 -18.40 17.56 39.09
CA SER A 141 -19.86 17.73 39.04
C SER A 141 -20.53 16.98 40.18
N VAL A 142 -21.31 17.70 40.97
CA VAL A 142 -22.16 17.11 42.02
C VAL A 142 -23.25 16.25 41.37
N LYS A 143 -23.47 15.06 41.93
CA LYS A 143 -24.43 14.07 41.40
C LYS A 143 -25.73 13.99 42.19
N ASP A 144 -25.68 14.34 43.47
CA ASP A 144 -26.87 14.39 44.32
C ASP A 144 -27.42 15.82 44.34
N PRO A 145 -28.67 16.05 43.89
CA PRO A 145 -29.27 17.38 43.86
C PRO A 145 -29.49 17.98 45.26
N ALA A 146 -29.38 17.19 46.33
CA ALA A 146 -29.43 17.69 47.71
C ALA A 146 -28.20 18.54 48.09
N TYR A 147 -27.12 18.47 47.30
CA TYR A 147 -25.90 19.23 47.54
C TYR A 147 -25.76 20.41 46.58
N ARG A 148 -25.06 21.46 47.04
CA ARG A 148 -24.79 22.64 46.20
C ARG A 148 -24.03 22.23 44.94
N PRO A 149 -24.43 22.65 43.73
CA PRO A 149 -23.79 22.23 42.49
C PRO A 149 -22.27 22.55 42.41
N SER A 150 -21.83 23.60 43.10
CA SER A 150 -20.44 24.06 43.18
C SER A 150 -19.62 23.49 44.35
N LEU A 151 -20.19 22.55 45.15
CA LEU A 151 -19.60 22.03 46.40
C LEU A 151 -18.11 21.72 46.30
N TYR A 152 -17.71 20.90 45.33
CA TYR A 152 -16.31 20.46 45.21
C TYR A 152 -15.38 21.59 44.77
N MET A 153 -15.86 22.55 43.99
CA MET A 153 -15.07 23.72 43.59
C MET A 153 -14.82 24.64 44.79
N GLU A 154 -15.86 24.90 45.58
CA GLU A 154 -15.79 25.70 46.80
C GLU A 154 -14.84 25.08 47.83
N GLN A 155 -14.90 23.75 48.01
CA GLN A 155 -14.09 23.06 49.02
C GLN A 155 -12.66 22.75 48.55
N LEU A 156 -12.42 22.52 47.25
CA LEU A 156 -11.14 22.01 46.75
C LEU A 156 -10.36 22.99 45.86
N ALA A 157 -10.74 24.26 45.81
CA ALA A 157 -9.88 25.31 45.25
C ALA A 157 -8.69 25.60 46.18
N LEU A 158 -7.72 24.68 46.20
CA LEU A 158 -6.55 24.68 47.08
C LEU A 158 -5.31 25.13 46.30
N GLU A 159 -4.37 25.77 46.99
CA GLU A 159 -3.15 26.30 46.37
C GLU A 159 -2.35 25.22 45.64
N GLY A 160 -1.93 25.49 44.40
CA GLY A 160 -1.16 24.55 43.56
C GLY A 160 -1.98 23.40 42.95
N SER A 161 -3.25 23.24 43.32
CA SER A 161 -4.15 22.25 42.73
C SER A 161 -4.85 22.76 41.46
N VAL A 162 -5.32 21.84 40.63
CA VAL A 162 -6.12 22.13 39.43
C VAL A 162 -7.52 21.56 39.63
N ASN A 163 -8.57 22.34 39.38
CA ASN A 163 -9.93 21.82 39.37
C ASN A 163 -10.45 21.73 37.93
N THR A 164 -11.00 20.57 37.55
CA THR A 164 -11.66 20.39 36.25
C THR A 164 -13.16 20.29 36.44
N ALA A 165 -13.88 21.29 35.99
CA ALA A 165 -15.33 21.42 36.14
C ALA A 165 -15.98 21.58 34.76
N PRO A 166 -17.16 20.96 34.53
CA PRO A 166 -18.01 21.33 33.40
C PRO A 166 -18.50 22.77 33.50
N GLU A 167 -18.97 23.29 32.38
CA GLU A 167 -19.47 24.66 32.25
C GLU A 167 -20.56 24.96 33.29
N GLU A 168 -21.50 24.05 33.50
CA GLU A 168 -22.62 24.25 34.44
C GLU A 168 -22.14 24.35 35.90
N THR A 169 -21.06 23.64 36.25
CA THR A 169 -20.46 23.70 37.59
C THR A 169 -19.72 25.03 37.79
N ILE A 170 -19.11 25.56 36.73
CA ILE A 170 -18.43 26.87 36.74
C ILE A 170 -19.45 28.00 36.86
N GLU A 171 -20.54 27.94 36.07
CA GLU A 171 -21.64 28.90 36.15
C GLU A 171 -22.29 28.92 37.53
N ALA A 172 -22.58 27.74 38.10
CA ALA A 172 -23.16 27.64 39.44
C ALA A 172 -22.25 28.26 40.51
N TYR A 173 -20.93 28.13 40.36
CA TYR A 173 -19.97 28.81 41.24
C TYR A 173 -20.03 30.34 41.06
N PHE A 174 -20.05 30.86 39.83
CA PHE A 174 -20.14 32.31 39.60
C PHE A 174 -21.49 32.93 40.02
N ALA A 175 -22.56 32.13 40.08
CA ALA A 175 -23.87 32.58 40.52
C ALA A 175 -23.96 32.83 42.05
N GLY A 176 -23.02 32.32 42.85
CA GLY A 176 -23.03 32.54 44.32
C GLY A 176 -22.22 31.56 45.16
N GLY A 177 -21.22 30.89 44.59
CA GLY A 177 -20.29 30.01 45.31
C GLY A 177 -19.22 30.81 46.06
N GLU A 178 -18.75 30.26 47.18
CA GLU A 178 -17.67 30.87 47.97
C GLU A 178 -16.57 29.85 48.26
N ILE A 179 -15.32 30.20 47.94
CA ILE A 179 -14.17 29.32 48.22
C ILE A 179 -13.97 29.21 49.73
N ASN A 180 -13.93 27.98 50.25
CA ASN A 180 -13.58 27.72 51.64
C ASN A 180 -12.09 28.03 51.88
N ARG A 181 -11.82 29.22 52.44
CA ARG A 181 -10.50 29.70 52.84
C ARG A 181 -10.12 29.33 54.28
N GLY A 182 -10.87 28.44 54.93
CA GLY A 182 -10.58 28.00 56.29
C GLY A 182 -9.17 27.40 56.43
N PRO A 183 -8.52 27.54 57.59
CA PRO A 183 -7.16 27.03 57.82
C PRO A 183 -7.07 25.53 57.52
N LEU A 184 -6.03 25.11 56.80
CA LEU A 184 -5.88 23.72 56.35
C LEU A 184 -5.67 22.73 57.50
N GLY A 185 -5.00 23.13 58.58
CA GLY A 185 -4.73 22.25 59.74
C GLY A 185 -6.01 21.65 60.35
N PRO A 186 -6.97 22.49 60.80
CA PRO A 186 -8.28 22.03 61.25
C PRO A 186 -9.04 21.20 60.22
N ARG A 187 -8.95 21.54 58.94
CA ARG A 187 -9.61 20.79 57.86
C ARG A 187 -9.03 19.38 57.69
N PHE A 188 -7.71 19.21 57.84
CA PHE A 188 -7.10 17.88 57.83
C PHE A 188 -7.48 17.06 59.05
N ALA A 189 -7.52 17.67 60.23
CA ALA A 189 -7.97 16.99 61.45
C ALA A 189 -9.43 16.51 61.34
N ALA A 190 -10.30 17.34 60.74
CA ALA A 190 -11.69 16.97 60.46
C ALA A 190 -11.79 15.80 59.46
N ALA A 191 -10.94 15.77 58.43
CA ALA A 191 -10.88 14.66 57.48
C ALA A 191 -10.44 13.35 58.14
N GLU A 192 -9.44 13.38 59.03
CA GLU A 192 -9.00 12.20 59.79
C GLU A 192 -10.07 11.68 60.75
N ALA A 193 -10.77 12.59 61.45
CA ALA A 193 -11.89 12.24 62.31
C ALA A 193 -13.02 11.58 61.50
N TYR A 194 -13.35 12.13 60.32
CA TYR A 194 -14.38 11.58 59.44
C TYR A 194 -14.15 10.11 59.08
N PHE A 195 -12.93 9.74 58.66
CA PHE A 195 -12.64 8.33 58.33
C PHE A 195 -12.57 7.42 59.56
N SER A 196 -12.22 7.97 60.73
CA SER A 196 -12.30 7.25 61.99
C SER A 196 -13.75 6.94 62.37
N GLU A 197 -14.66 7.90 62.15
CA GLU A 197 -16.10 7.73 62.35
C GLU A 197 -16.71 6.73 61.34
N LEU A 198 -16.36 6.80 60.06
CA LEU A 198 -16.80 5.82 59.06
C LEU A 198 -16.37 4.39 59.42
N LYS A 199 -15.14 4.23 59.90
CA LYS A 199 -14.61 2.93 60.33
C LYS A 199 -15.35 2.41 61.57
N ALA A 200 -15.70 3.28 62.52
CA ALA A 200 -16.49 2.91 63.70
C ALA A 200 -17.90 2.42 63.35
N LEU A 201 -18.45 2.88 62.22
CA LEU A 201 -19.72 2.40 61.66
C LEU A 201 -19.59 1.08 60.87
N GLY A 202 -18.39 0.49 60.81
CA GLY A 202 -18.13 -0.76 60.10
C GLY A 202 -18.04 -0.63 58.58
N LEU A 203 -17.95 0.61 58.05
CA LEU A 203 -17.81 0.84 56.61
C LEU A 203 -16.34 0.73 56.18
N ASP A 204 -16.05 -0.18 55.26
CA ASP A 204 -14.73 -0.33 54.65
C ASP A 204 -14.57 0.66 53.49
N PHE A 205 -14.08 1.86 53.82
CA PHE A 205 -13.80 2.89 52.82
C PHE A 205 -12.77 2.44 51.77
N GLY A 206 -11.80 1.59 52.14
CA GLY A 206 -10.81 1.05 51.22
C GLY A 206 -11.47 0.20 50.13
N ALA A 207 -12.32 -0.75 50.54
CA ALA A 207 -13.06 -1.61 49.61
C ALA A 207 -13.98 -0.82 48.66
N ILE A 208 -14.60 0.26 49.14
CA ILE A 208 -15.44 1.15 48.30
C ILE A 208 -14.61 1.77 47.17
N LEU A 209 -13.42 2.30 47.51
CA LEU A 209 -12.57 2.96 46.53
C LEU A 209 -11.92 1.98 45.54
N GLU A 210 -11.58 0.76 45.98
CA GLU A 210 -11.10 -0.31 45.08
C GLU A 210 -12.18 -0.72 44.07
N ALA A 211 -13.43 -0.85 44.52
CA ALA A 211 -14.56 -1.13 43.63
C ALA A 211 -14.76 -0.01 42.58
N LEU A 212 -14.61 1.26 42.99
CA LEU A 212 -14.65 2.41 42.08
C LEU A 212 -13.49 2.42 41.07
N GLU A 213 -12.28 2.02 41.48
CA GLU A 213 -11.13 1.88 40.58
C GLU A 213 -11.42 0.82 39.51
N LYS A 214 -11.90 -0.37 39.92
CA LYS A 214 -12.25 -1.47 39.01
C LYS A 214 -13.36 -1.09 38.01
N ASP A 215 -14.48 -0.56 38.51
CA ASP A 215 -15.59 -0.10 37.66
C ASP A 215 -15.15 1.03 36.71
N GLY A 216 -14.27 1.92 37.19
CA GLY A 216 -13.64 2.95 36.37
C GLY A 216 -12.88 2.37 35.19
N VAL A 217 -11.98 1.42 35.42
CA VAL A 217 -11.19 0.76 34.37
C VAL A 217 -12.09 0.03 33.37
N GLU A 218 -13.07 -0.74 33.84
CA GLU A 218 -13.99 -1.47 32.97
C GLU A 218 -14.81 -0.54 32.07
N LYS A 219 -15.29 0.61 32.58
CA LYS A 219 -16.01 1.60 31.78
C LYS A 219 -15.14 2.23 30.71
N PHE A 220 -13.86 2.48 31.00
CA PHE A 220 -12.90 2.97 30.00
C PHE A 220 -12.64 1.93 28.91
N ALA A 221 -12.45 0.66 29.27
CA ALA A 221 -12.28 -0.44 28.31
C ALA A 221 -13.52 -0.57 27.41
N ARG A 222 -14.72 -0.64 27.99
CA ARG A 222 -15.98 -0.73 27.22
C ARG A 222 -16.20 0.45 26.28
N SER A 223 -15.86 1.67 26.70
CA SER A 223 -15.96 2.86 25.85
C SER A 223 -14.98 2.81 24.68
N HIS A 224 -13.74 2.36 24.93
CA HIS A 224 -12.73 2.16 23.90
C HIS A 224 -13.16 1.07 22.89
N ASP A 225 -13.62 -0.08 23.38
CA ASP A 225 -14.08 -1.18 22.54
C ASP A 225 -15.31 -0.77 21.72
N GLY A 226 -16.22 0.00 22.33
CA GLY A 226 -17.36 0.58 21.63
C GLY A 226 -16.96 1.59 20.54
N LEU A 227 -15.94 2.41 20.77
CA LEU A 227 -15.39 3.31 19.75
C LEU A 227 -14.77 2.53 18.59
N LEU A 228 -13.96 1.50 18.89
CA LEU A 228 -13.36 0.66 17.86
C LEU A 228 -14.43 -0.06 17.03
N ALA A 229 -15.41 -0.69 17.70
CA ALA A 229 -16.53 -1.33 17.03
C ALA A 229 -17.33 -0.35 16.17
N ARG A 230 -17.49 0.90 16.61
CA ARG A 230 -18.13 1.94 15.80
C ARG A 230 -17.27 2.33 14.59
N ILE A 231 -15.96 2.52 14.76
CA ILE A 231 -15.05 2.79 13.64
C ILE A 231 -15.09 1.64 12.63
N GLU A 232 -15.04 0.40 13.09
CA GLU A 232 -15.18 -0.79 12.22
C GLU A 232 -16.52 -0.82 11.50
N LYS A 233 -17.62 -0.49 12.20
CA LYS A 233 -18.94 -0.38 11.60
C LYS A 233 -19.04 0.74 10.58
N GLU A 234 -18.47 1.92 10.84
CA GLU A 234 -18.44 3.04 9.89
C GLU A 234 -17.55 2.71 8.68
N ILE A 235 -16.44 2.00 8.89
CA ILE A 235 -15.59 1.47 7.80
C ILE A 235 -16.37 0.45 6.95
N ALA A 236 -17.16 -0.42 7.57
CA ALA A 236 -17.97 -1.41 6.87
C ALA A 236 -19.21 -0.79 6.19
N ALA A 237 -19.82 0.22 6.79
CA ALA A 237 -20.98 0.95 6.26
C ALA A 237 -20.59 1.93 5.15
N ALA A 238 -19.37 2.47 5.20
CA ALA A 238 -18.73 3.11 4.07
C ALA A 238 -18.43 2.03 3.03
N LYS A 239 -19.42 1.70 2.19
CA LYS A 239 -19.16 0.99 0.93
C LYS A 239 -18.00 1.72 0.27
N PRO A 240 -16.83 1.11 0.03
CA PRO A 240 -15.83 1.76 -0.79
C PRO A 240 -16.54 2.13 -2.09
N GLU A 241 -16.51 3.41 -2.46
CA GLU A 241 -17.04 3.89 -3.73
C GLU A 241 -16.24 3.25 -4.86
N GLY A 242 -16.52 1.99 -5.19
CA GLY A 242 -15.62 1.20 -6.02
C GLY A 242 -15.78 -0.30 -5.91
N THR A 243 -16.90 -0.83 -5.41
CA THR A 243 -17.12 -2.29 -5.47
C THR A 243 -17.28 -2.68 -6.93
N MET A 244 -16.17 -3.12 -7.52
CA MET A 244 -16.14 -3.81 -8.79
C MET A 244 -17.00 -5.05 -8.62
N GLN A 245 -18.10 -5.14 -9.37
CA GLN A 245 -18.95 -6.32 -9.33
C GLN A 245 -18.26 -7.44 -10.09
N GLU A 246 -17.91 -8.49 -9.35
CA GLU A 246 -17.30 -9.72 -9.84
C GLU A 246 -18.39 -10.79 -9.92
N GLU A 247 -18.59 -11.34 -11.11
CA GLU A 247 -19.51 -12.46 -11.32
C GLU A 247 -18.70 -13.76 -11.46
N LEU A 248 -18.67 -14.54 -10.38
CA LEU A 248 -18.19 -15.92 -10.37
C LEU A 248 -19.31 -16.84 -10.88
N THR A 249 -19.33 -17.14 -12.17
CA THR A 249 -20.26 -18.14 -12.72
C THR A 249 -19.50 -19.43 -13.05
N GLY A 250 -19.77 -20.49 -12.30
CA GLY A 250 -19.34 -21.86 -12.64
C GLY A 250 -17.84 -22.19 -12.47
N ILE A 251 -17.05 -21.35 -11.80
CA ILE A 251 -15.63 -21.63 -11.52
C ILE A 251 -15.41 -21.88 -10.03
N GLU A 252 -15.12 -23.12 -9.65
CA GLU A 252 -14.83 -23.47 -8.26
C GLU A 252 -13.36 -23.26 -7.91
N ALA A 253 -12.91 -22.04 -7.58
CA ALA A 253 -11.56 -21.83 -7.00
C ALA A 253 -11.43 -22.32 -5.53
N SER A 254 -12.37 -23.13 -5.05
CA SER A 254 -12.52 -23.48 -3.62
C SER A 254 -11.25 -24.06 -3.01
N ALA A 255 -10.54 -24.92 -3.74
CA ALA A 255 -9.31 -25.54 -3.24
C ALA A 255 -8.17 -24.53 -3.13
N ALA A 256 -7.94 -23.72 -4.16
CA ALA A 256 -6.91 -22.68 -4.15
C ALA A 256 -7.21 -21.57 -3.13
N VAL A 257 -8.47 -21.15 -3.02
CA VAL A 257 -8.96 -20.20 -2.00
C VAL A 257 -8.66 -20.73 -0.59
N LYS A 258 -9.04 -22.00 -0.30
CA LYS A 258 -8.72 -22.65 0.98
C LYS A 258 -7.22 -22.73 1.25
N LYS A 259 -6.39 -23.04 0.23
CA LYS A 259 -4.92 -23.09 0.36
C LYS A 259 -4.33 -21.72 0.71
N LEU A 260 -4.78 -20.64 0.05
CA LEU A 260 -4.36 -19.26 0.36
C LEU A 260 -4.81 -18.83 1.77
N SER A 261 -6.03 -19.16 2.18
CA SER A 261 -6.51 -18.90 3.54
C SER A 261 -5.68 -19.64 4.59
N ALA A 262 -5.42 -20.94 4.39
CA ALA A 262 -4.65 -21.77 5.32
C ALA A 262 -3.20 -21.31 5.49
N MET A 263 -2.59 -20.72 4.45
CA MET A 263 -1.24 -20.14 4.55
C MET A 263 -1.23 -18.71 5.11
N ASN A 264 -2.37 -18.13 5.50
CA ASN A 264 -2.51 -16.73 5.89
C ASN A 264 -1.95 -15.76 4.84
N PHE A 265 -2.27 -16.01 3.56
CA PHE A 265 -1.65 -15.31 2.43
C PHE A 265 -1.69 -13.79 2.56
N ALA A 266 -2.87 -13.20 2.76
CA ALA A 266 -3.02 -11.74 2.84
C ALA A 266 -2.13 -11.13 3.93
N ASP A 267 -2.20 -11.65 5.17
CA ASP A 267 -1.40 -11.16 6.28
C ASP A 267 0.11 -11.26 6.03
N ARG A 268 0.55 -12.39 5.45
CA ARG A 268 1.96 -12.64 5.16
C ARG A 268 2.47 -11.79 4.00
N LEU A 269 1.65 -11.59 2.97
CA LEU A 269 1.96 -10.72 1.83
C LEU A 269 2.22 -9.30 2.32
N TRP A 270 1.32 -8.76 3.14
CA TRP A 270 1.45 -7.40 3.70
C TRP A 270 2.55 -7.26 4.75
N LYS A 271 2.99 -8.37 5.38
CA LYS A 271 4.21 -8.43 6.19
C LYS A 271 5.49 -8.61 5.36
N LYS A 272 5.36 -8.68 4.02
CA LYS A 272 6.44 -8.93 3.07
C LYS A 272 7.22 -10.21 3.38
N ASP A 273 6.51 -11.27 3.79
CA ASP A 273 7.11 -12.55 4.15
C ASP A 273 7.55 -13.32 2.89
N PRO A 274 8.85 -13.47 2.61
CA PRO A 274 9.33 -14.17 1.42
C PRO A 274 9.02 -15.67 1.43
N GLY A 275 8.78 -16.25 2.62
CA GLY A 275 8.45 -17.66 2.80
C GLY A 275 7.07 -18.06 2.26
N LEU A 276 6.34 -17.13 1.62
CA LEU A 276 5.13 -17.43 0.85
C LEU A 276 5.43 -18.17 -0.46
N TRP A 277 6.59 -17.93 -1.06
CA TRP A 277 6.93 -18.43 -2.40
C TRP A 277 8.03 -19.47 -2.38
N LYS A 278 9.13 -19.17 -1.69
CA LYS A 278 10.33 -20.01 -1.63
C LYS A 278 10.91 -19.98 -0.22
N LYS A 279 11.56 -21.09 0.17
CA LYS A 279 12.15 -21.25 1.51
C LYS A 279 13.68 -21.12 1.50
N ASP A 280 14.31 -21.19 0.34
CA ASP A 280 15.76 -21.02 0.23
C ASP A 280 16.19 -19.56 0.43
N GLU A 281 17.38 -19.39 0.99
CA GLU A 281 17.91 -18.08 1.40
C GLU A 281 18.13 -17.13 0.22
N ALA A 282 18.58 -17.66 -0.92
CA ALA A 282 18.85 -16.87 -2.13
C ALA A 282 17.57 -16.24 -2.67
N SER A 283 16.52 -17.03 -2.84
CA SER A 283 15.19 -16.54 -3.22
C SER A 283 14.63 -15.59 -2.17
N ALA A 284 14.73 -15.93 -0.88
CA ALA A 284 14.19 -15.08 0.19
C ALA A 284 14.81 -13.67 0.20
N LYS A 285 16.13 -13.57 0.00
CA LYS A 285 16.83 -12.28 -0.11
C LYS A 285 16.36 -11.49 -1.34
N GLN A 286 16.22 -12.15 -2.49
CA GLN A 286 15.76 -11.50 -3.72
C GLN A 286 14.32 -11.00 -3.58
N ILE A 287 13.42 -11.84 -3.07
CA ILE A 287 12.00 -11.52 -2.87
C ILE A 287 11.85 -10.33 -1.92
N THR A 288 12.58 -10.34 -0.79
CA THR A 288 12.54 -9.24 0.18
C THR A 288 12.87 -7.89 -0.47
N GLY A 289 13.82 -7.89 -1.42
CA GLY A 289 14.21 -6.71 -2.20
C GLY A 289 13.32 -6.42 -3.41
N ALA A 290 12.15 -7.04 -3.55
CA ALA A 290 11.25 -6.87 -4.69
C ALA A 290 9.79 -6.58 -4.31
N LEU A 291 9.48 -6.42 -3.02
CA LEU A 291 8.12 -6.24 -2.48
C LEU A 291 7.76 -4.78 -2.19
N GLY A 292 8.49 -3.81 -2.75
CA GLY A 292 8.18 -2.37 -2.62
C GLY A 292 6.85 -1.95 -3.25
N TRP A 293 6.38 -2.71 -4.26
CA TRP A 293 5.14 -2.43 -4.99
C TRP A 293 3.88 -2.50 -4.10
N LEU A 294 3.92 -3.23 -2.99
CA LEU A 294 2.80 -3.25 -2.03
C LEU A 294 2.51 -1.88 -1.41
N ASP A 295 3.55 -1.07 -1.21
CA ASP A 295 3.46 0.25 -0.58
C ASP A 295 3.35 1.39 -1.61
N ILE A 296 3.69 1.12 -2.88
CA ILE A 296 3.86 2.17 -3.89
C ILE A 296 2.60 3.02 -4.13
N PRO A 297 1.36 2.49 -4.13
CA PRO A 297 0.18 3.32 -4.35
C PRO A 297 0.03 4.39 -3.25
N PHE A 298 0.35 4.02 -2.00
CA PHE A 298 0.29 4.92 -0.85
C PHE A 298 1.45 5.91 -0.85
N ALA A 299 2.66 5.45 -1.20
CA ALA A 299 3.87 6.26 -1.22
C ALA A 299 3.85 7.32 -2.33
N MET A 300 3.16 7.06 -3.44
CA MET A 300 3.06 7.98 -4.58
C MET A 300 1.96 9.04 -4.44
N LEU A 301 0.94 8.83 -3.61
CA LEU A 301 -0.11 9.83 -3.37
C LEU A 301 0.45 11.21 -2.94
N PRO A 302 1.38 11.30 -1.97
CA PRO A 302 2.03 12.58 -1.63
C PRO A 302 2.90 13.17 -2.74
N LYS A 303 3.25 12.38 -3.76
CA LYS A 303 4.10 12.78 -4.90
C LYS A 303 3.31 13.30 -6.10
N VAL A 304 1.99 13.25 -6.05
CA VAL A 304 1.12 13.75 -7.13
C VAL A 304 1.46 15.18 -7.53
N LYS A 305 1.65 16.07 -6.55
CA LYS A 305 1.88 17.50 -6.80
C LYS A 305 3.16 17.74 -7.61
N GLU A 306 4.30 17.16 -7.21
CA GLU A 306 5.58 17.35 -7.92
C GLU A 306 5.54 16.80 -9.35
N ILE A 307 4.80 15.72 -9.59
CA ILE A 307 4.67 15.11 -10.93
C ILE A 307 3.76 15.96 -11.82
N GLN A 308 2.65 16.45 -11.28
CA GLN A 308 1.73 17.34 -12.01
C GLN A 308 2.39 18.68 -12.35
N GLU A 309 3.10 19.29 -11.40
CA GLU A 309 3.85 20.53 -11.64
C GLU A 309 4.90 20.36 -12.75
N PHE A 310 5.59 19.20 -12.79
CA PHE A 310 6.52 18.90 -13.88
C PHE A 310 5.80 18.74 -15.23
N ALA A 311 4.67 18.02 -15.29
CA ALA A 311 3.93 17.89 -16.54
C ALA A 311 3.42 19.25 -17.07
N GLU A 312 2.98 20.11 -16.15
CA GLU A 312 2.58 21.49 -16.44
C GLU A 312 3.75 22.35 -16.92
N GLU A 313 4.92 22.23 -16.31
CA GLU A 313 6.16 22.88 -16.78
C GLU A 313 6.50 22.46 -18.22
N ILE A 314 6.42 21.17 -18.55
CA ILE A 314 6.69 20.66 -19.90
C ILE A 314 5.69 21.23 -20.90
N ARG A 315 4.40 21.27 -20.53
CA ARG A 315 3.35 21.88 -21.37
C ARG A 315 3.62 23.36 -21.60
N ALA A 316 3.90 24.12 -20.53
CA ALA A 316 4.16 25.55 -20.59
C ALA A 316 5.44 25.89 -21.37
N ALA A 317 6.45 25.02 -21.31
CA ALA A 317 7.68 25.15 -22.10
C ALA A 317 7.48 24.84 -23.61
N GLY A 318 6.27 24.46 -24.02
CA GLY A 318 5.88 24.31 -25.43
C GLY A 318 6.32 22.99 -26.05
N PHE A 319 6.66 21.97 -25.26
CA PHE A 319 6.90 20.62 -25.77
C PHE A 319 5.61 20.05 -26.38
N THR A 320 5.72 19.45 -27.56
CA THR A 320 4.57 18.85 -28.28
C THR A 320 4.60 17.33 -28.23
N GLN A 321 5.76 16.76 -27.94
CA GLN A 321 6.02 15.32 -28.01
C GLN A 321 6.84 14.88 -26.81
N ALA A 322 6.54 13.69 -26.29
CA ALA A 322 7.37 12.98 -25.32
C ALA A 322 7.71 11.59 -25.90
N VAL A 323 8.98 11.23 -25.97
CA VAL A 323 9.44 9.92 -26.46
C VAL A 323 10.06 9.16 -25.30
N LEU A 324 9.42 8.07 -24.89
CA LEU A 324 9.93 7.19 -23.86
C LEU A 324 10.93 6.19 -24.45
N LEU A 325 12.15 6.22 -23.89
CA LEU A 325 13.25 5.33 -24.20
C LEU A 325 13.31 4.28 -23.09
N GLY A 326 12.66 3.14 -23.31
CA GLY A 326 12.47 2.11 -22.28
C GLY A 326 12.40 0.71 -22.87
N MET A 327 12.32 -0.29 -22.00
CA MET A 327 12.19 -1.69 -22.40
C MET A 327 11.51 -2.50 -21.30
N GLY A 328 10.64 -3.44 -21.68
CA GLY A 328 9.89 -4.28 -20.76
C GLY A 328 9.03 -3.44 -19.80
N GLY A 329 9.28 -3.58 -18.49
CA GLY A 329 8.46 -2.94 -17.46
C GLY A 329 8.49 -1.41 -17.47
N SER A 330 9.54 -0.82 -18.05
CA SER A 330 9.64 0.63 -18.21
C SER A 330 8.94 1.16 -19.47
N SER A 331 8.44 0.30 -20.37
CA SER A 331 7.76 0.70 -21.60
C SER A 331 6.30 0.25 -21.69
N LEU A 332 5.96 -0.93 -21.16
CA LEU A 332 4.62 -1.49 -21.31
C LEU A 332 3.54 -0.76 -20.51
N ALA A 333 3.76 -0.41 -19.24
CA ALA A 333 2.79 0.40 -18.51
C ALA A 333 2.58 1.78 -19.16
N PRO A 334 3.64 2.51 -19.60
CA PRO A 334 3.49 3.72 -20.42
C PRO A 334 2.73 3.51 -21.74
N GLU A 335 2.92 2.35 -22.40
CA GLU A 335 2.20 1.97 -23.62
C GLU A 335 0.69 1.86 -23.37
N VAL A 336 0.30 1.22 -22.25
CA VAL A 336 -1.09 1.20 -21.80
C VAL A 336 -1.58 2.62 -21.56
N ILE A 337 -0.85 3.38 -20.75
CA ILE A 337 -1.23 4.72 -20.33
C ILE A 337 -1.50 5.63 -21.53
N ARG A 338 -0.61 5.68 -22.54
CA ARG A 338 -0.85 6.51 -23.73
C ARG A 338 -2.04 6.05 -24.57
N GLY A 339 -2.38 4.75 -24.51
CA GLY A 339 -3.53 4.19 -25.20
C GLY A 339 -4.86 4.56 -24.54
N VAL A 340 -4.84 4.74 -23.23
CA VAL A 340 -6.02 5.07 -22.41
C VAL A 340 -6.18 6.58 -22.21
N PHE A 341 -5.08 7.27 -22.00
CA PHE A 341 -4.99 8.68 -21.65
C PHE A 341 -4.12 9.40 -22.69
N GLN A 342 -4.70 10.38 -23.38
CA GLN A 342 -3.96 11.32 -24.20
C GLN A 342 -4.81 12.58 -24.40
N ASP A 343 -4.59 13.59 -23.55
CA ASP A 343 -5.17 14.91 -23.75
C ASP A 343 -4.37 15.66 -24.84
N PRO A 344 -5.02 16.17 -25.91
CA PRO A 344 -4.36 16.96 -26.95
C PRO A 344 -3.64 18.23 -26.48
N LYS A 345 -3.97 18.73 -25.27
CA LYS A 345 -3.29 19.88 -24.65
C LYS A 345 -1.90 19.54 -24.10
N TYR A 346 -1.62 18.26 -23.91
CA TYR A 346 -0.35 17.76 -23.37
C TYR A 346 0.50 17.14 -24.48
N PRO A 347 1.82 16.95 -24.26
CA PRO A 347 2.67 16.30 -25.24
C PRO A 347 2.15 14.92 -25.66
N ARG A 348 2.21 14.61 -26.95
CA ARG A 348 1.90 13.27 -27.45
C ARG A 348 2.98 12.29 -26.98
N LEU A 349 2.60 11.28 -26.21
CA LEU A 349 3.53 10.24 -25.74
C LEU A 349 3.74 9.18 -26.83
N LEU A 350 5.00 8.89 -27.12
CA LEU A 350 5.46 7.83 -28.01
C LEU A 350 6.36 6.90 -27.20
N VAL A 351 6.09 5.60 -27.24
CA VAL A 351 6.93 4.59 -26.58
C VAL A 351 7.84 3.95 -27.62
N LEU A 352 9.14 3.98 -27.35
CA LEU A 352 10.17 3.39 -28.21
C LEU A 352 10.91 2.29 -27.44
N ASP A 353 10.51 1.05 -27.70
CA ASP A 353 11.07 -0.16 -27.10
C ASP A 353 11.41 -1.21 -28.16
N THR A 354 12.03 -0.71 -29.22
CA THR A 354 12.51 -1.50 -30.35
C THR A 354 13.97 -1.17 -30.67
N THR A 355 14.67 -2.10 -31.29
CA THR A 355 15.97 -1.86 -31.94
C THR A 355 15.88 -1.91 -33.46
N ASP A 356 14.68 -2.09 -34.00
CA ASP A 356 14.45 -2.08 -35.45
C ASP A 356 14.71 -0.67 -36.02
N PRO A 357 15.66 -0.51 -36.95
CA PRO A 357 16.03 0.80 -37.47
C PRO A 357 14.91 1.46 -38.27
N ALA A 358 14.05 0.68 -38.95
CA ALA A 358 12.95 1.24 -39.73
C ALA A 358 11.85 1.81 -38.83
N TRP A 359 11.58 1.17 -37.69
CA TRP A 359 10.68 1.71 -36.67
C TRP A 359 11.26 2.95 -35.99
N ILE A 360 12.54 2.93 -35.61
CA ILE A 360 13.20 4.10 -35.01
C ILE A 360 13.18 5.30 -35.98
N ASP A 361 13.48 5.08 -37.26
CA ASP A 361 13.43 6.10 -38.31
C ASP A 361 12.00 6.63 -38.53
N SER A 362 11.00 5.74 -38.55
CA SER A 362 9.57 6.10 -38.61
C SER A 362 9.17 7.03 -37.47
N VAL A 363 9.61 6.75 -36.23
CA VAL A 363 9.35 7.61 -35.08
C VAL A 363 10.09 8.93 -35.23
N GLN A 364 11.40 8.90 -35.54
CA GLN A 364 12.24 10.08 -35.67
C GLN A 364 11.67 11.10 -36.69
N LYS A 365 11.17 10.63 -37.83
CA LYS A 365 10.58 11.47 -38.89
C LYS A 365 9.34 12.24 -38.45
N GLN A 366 8.69 11.81 -37.36
CA GLN A 366 7.52 12.49 -36.81
C GLN A 366 7.89 13.59 -35.79
N LEU A 367 9.15 13.67 -35.36
CA LEU A 367 9.56 14.51 -34.22
C LEU A 367 10.01 15.91 -34.63
N ASP A 368 9.55 16.92 -33.89
CA ASP A 368 10.28 18.19 -33.76
C ASP A 368 11.28 18.04 -32.62
N LEU A 369 12.54 17.80 -32.96
CA LEU A 369 13.62 17.54 -32.00
C LEU A 369 13.82 18.68 -30.99
N LYS A 370 13.47 19.93 -31.33
CA LYS A 370 13.58 21.07 -30.41
C LYS A 370 12.45 21.08 -29.38
N ARG A 371 11.28 20.53 -29.74
CA ARG A 371 10.04 20.50 -28.94
C ARG A 371 9.67 19.09 -28.46
N THR A 372 10.64 18.18 -28.46
CA THR A 372 10.48 16.81 -27.97
C THR A 372 11.21 16.61 -26.64
N LEU A 373 10.50 16.05 -25.65
CA LEU A 373 11.07 15.56 -24.40
C LEU A 373 11.40 14.07 -24.54
N PHE A 374 12.62 13.65 -24.25
CA PHE A 374 13.03 12.26 -24.22
C PHE A 374 13.08 11.75 -22.78
N ILE A 375 12.35 10.68 -22.49
CA ILE A 375 12.25 10.08 -21.16
C ILE A 375 13.16 8.84 -21.15
N PHE A 376 14.35 8.94 -20.57
CA PHE A 376 15.23 7.79 -20.39
C PHE A 376 14.77 7.00 -19.15
N ALA A 377 14.02 5.92 -19.38
CA ALA A 377 13.40 5.11 -18.34
C ALA A 377 14.09 3.74 -18.21
N SER A 378 14.97 3.58 -17.22
CA SER A 378 15.68 2.33 -16.98
C SER A 378 16.10 2.18 -15.52
N LYS A 379 15.60 1.15 -14.83
CA LYS A 379 15.95 0.84 -13.43
C LYS A 379 17.46 0.84 -13.18
N SER A 380 18.21 0.06 -13.95
CA SER A 380 19.66 -0.11 -13.80
C SER A 380 20.50 0.96 -14.49
N GLY A 381 19.89 1.75 -15.38
CA GLY A 381 20.59 2.61 -16.34
C GLY A 381 21.47 1.90 -17.40
N GLY A 382 21.64 0.58 -17.31
CA GLY A 382 22.57 -0.20 -18.15
C GLY A 382 21.93 -0.96 -19.31
N THR A 383 20.61 -0.87 -19.48
CA THR A 383 19.87 -1.58 -20.54
C THR A 383 20.31 -1.06 -21.91
N ILE A 384 20.77 -1.96 -22.78
CA ILE A 384 21.51 -1.59 -24.00
C ILE A 384 20.63 -0.81 -24.97
N GLU A 385 19.36 -1.20 -25.11
CA GLU A 385 18.40 -0.62 -26.04
C GLU A 385 18.09 0.86 -25.73
N PRO A 386 17.57 1.24 -24.53
CA PRO A 386 17.32 2.64 -24.22
C PRO A 386 18.61 3.47 -24.14
N SER A 387 19.75 2.87 -23.75
CA SER A 387 21.04 3.56 -23.81
C SER A 387 21.48 3.89 -25.24
N SER A 388 21.13 3.04 -26.21
CA SER A 388 21.42 3.24 -27.63
C SER A 388 20.50 4.31 -28.22
N HIS A 389 19.21 4.29 -27.86
CA HIS A 389 18.29 5.38 -28.22
C HIS A 389 18.74 6.72 -27.66
N PHE A 390 19.16 6.77 -26.40
CA PHE A 390 19.67 7.99 -25.78
C PHE A 390 20.84 8.56 -26.59
N LYS A 391 21.85 7.74 -26.92
CA LYS A 391 23.00 8.19 -27.72
C LYS A 391 22.57 8.73 -29.09
N TYR A 392 21.62 8.04 -29.74
CA TYR A 392 21.09 8.44 -31.04
C TYR A 392 20.36 9.79 -30.97
N PHE A 393 19.34 9.91 -30.13
CA PHE A 393 18.55 11.14 -30.03
C PHE A 393 19.33 12.30 -29.43
N TRP A 394 20.25 12.05 -28.49
CA TRP A 394 21.16 13.09 -28.00
C TRP A 394 21.99 13.70 -29.13
N SER A 395 22.51 12.86 -30.03
CA SER A 395 23.24 13.31 -31.22
C SER A 395 22.36 14.14 -32.15
N LEU A 396 21.12 13.70 -32.39
CA LEU A 396 20.17 14.43 -33.24
C LEU A 396 19.74 15.77 -32.65
N VAL A 397 19.43 15.83 -31.35
CA VAL A 397 19.09 17.09 -30.65
C VAL A 397 20.24 18.09 -30.72
N LYS A 398 21.49 17.63 -30.57
CA LYS A 398 22.67 18.48 -30.78
C LYS A 398 22.77 18.99 -32.22
N LYS A 399 22.60 18.11 -33.22
CA LYS A 399 22.63 18.48 -34.64
C LYS A 399 21.50 19.44 -35.02
N ALA A 400 20.36 19.38 -34.34
CA ALA A 400 19.24 20.31 -34.51
C ALA A 400 19.52 21.72 -33.94
N GLY A 401 20.69 21.96 -33.33
CA GLY A 401 21.12 23.27 -32.84
C GLY A 401 20.59 23.64 -31.45
N VAL A 402 20.13 22.67 -30.65
CA VAL A 402 19.74 22.92 -29.26
C VAL A 402 20.97 23.18 -28.40
N LYS A 403 21.09 24.41 -27.85
CA LYS A 403 22.25 24.84 -27.05
C LYS A 403 22.47 24.00 -25.79
N ASN A 404 21.38 23.65 -25.09
CA ASN A 404 21.40 22.86 -23.86
C ASN A 404 20.58 21.56 -24.05
N PRO A 405 21.13 20.53 -24.72
CA PRO A 405 20.38 19.32 -25.04
C PRO A 405 19.74 18.65 -23.82
N GLY A 406 20.37 18.73 -22.64
CA GLY A 406 19.82 18.18 -21.38
C GLY A 406 18.41 18.66 -21.05
N ASN A 407 18.01 19.86 -21.49
CA ASN A 407 16.65 20.38 -21.28
C ASN A 407 15.56 19.60 -22.06
N ASN A 408 15.96 18.80 -23.06
CA ASN A 408 15.10 17.91 -23.82
C ASN A 408 15.12 16.48 -23.26
N PHE A 409 15.80 16.20 -22.15
CA PHE A 409 15.87 14.87 -21.56
C PHE A 409 15.46 14.89 -20.10
N MET A 410 14.81 13.81 -19.67
CA MET A 410 14.59 13.49 -18.26
C MET A 410 14.92 12.02 -18.01
N ALA A 411 15.11 11.64 -16.75
CA ALA A 411 15.37 10.26 -16.36
C ALA A 411 14.39 9.77 -15.29
N VAL A 412 14.02 8.48 -15.39
CA VAL A 412 13.41 7.71 -14.31
C VAL A 412 14.30 6.49 -14.08
N THR A 413 14.88 6.39 -12.88
CA THR A 413 15.94 5.41 -12.55
C THR A 413 16.02 5.18 -11.05
N ASP A 414 16.77 4.17 -10.61
CA ASP A 414 17.03 3.95 -9.18
C ASP A 414 18.19 4.82 -8.67
N ALA A 415 18.23 4.99 -7.35
CA ALA A 415 19.29 5.71 -6.66
C ALA A 415 20.67 5.06 -6.87
N GLY A 416 21.70 5.88 -7.09
CA GLY A 416 23.10 5.46 -7.21
C GLY A 416 23.46 4.82 -8.56
N THR A 417 22.56 4.84 -9.54
CA THR A 417 22.76 4.17 -10.83
C THR A 417 23.60 4.99 -11.81
N GLY A 418 24.17 4.31 -12.81
CA GLY A 418 24.92 4.99 -13.89
C GLY A 418 24.07 5.99 -14.67
N LEU A 419 22.76 5.75 -14.79
CA LEU A 419 21.83 6.69 -15.41
C LEU A 419 21.59 7.93 -14.54
N GLU A 420 21.47 7.78 -13.22
CA GLU A 420 21.40 8.96 -12.34
C GLU A 420 22.63 9.85 -12.52
N LYS A 421 23.82 9.25 -12.48
CA LYS A 421 25.08 9.98 -12.68
C LYS A 421 25.12 10.67 -14.03
N LEU A 422 24.81 9.94 -15.11
CA LEU A 422 24.76 10.47 -16.47
C LEU A 422 23.78 11.65 -16.60
N ALA A 423 22.58 11.51 -16.04
CA ALA A 423 21.54 12.53 -16.12
C ALA A 423 21.99 13.83 -15.42
N ARG A 424 22.66 13.71 -14.27
CA ARG A 424 23.25 14.86 -13.56
C ARG A 424 24.40 15.49 -14.36
N GLU A 425 25.32 14.69 -14.88
CA GLU A 425 26.45 15.16 -15.72
C GLU A 425 25.96 15.88 -16.99
N LYS A 426 24.91 15.35 -17.63
CA LYS A 426 24.31 15.90 -18.84
C LYS A 426 23.26 16.99 -18.58
N LYS A 427 23.03 17.34 -17.30
CA LYS A 427 22.06 18.35 -16.86
C LYS A 427 20.67 18.09 -17.46
N PHE A 428 20.17 16.87 -17.31
CA PHE A 428 18.80 16.54 -17.67
C PHE A 428 17.83 17.46 -16.93
N ARG A 429 16.73 17.81 -17.58
CA ARG A 429 15.71 18.70 -17.03
C ARG A 429 15.17 18.21 -15.69
N GLN A 430 14.97 16.89 -15.57
CA GLN A 430 14.49 16.26 -14.35
C GLN A 430 15.01 14.83 -14.17
N VAL A 431 15.20 14.42 -12.93
CA VAL A 431 15.58 13.05 -12.55
C VAL A 431 14.66 12.57 -11.43
N PHE A 432 13.77 11.63 -11.73
CA PHE A 432 12.96 10.96 -10.71
C PHE A 432 13.67 9.69 -10.23
N ILE A 433 13.92 9.63 -8.93
CA ILE A 433 14.56 8.50 -8.26
C ILE A 433 13.48 7.55 -7.75
N ASN A 434 13.41 6.37 -8.35
CA ASN A 434 12.45 5.32 -8.03
C ASN A 434 12.95 4.45 -6.86
N PRO A 435 12.05 3.89 -6.02
CA PRO A 435 12.43 2.88 -5.04
C PRO A 435 13.04 1.64 -5.73
N SER A 436 14.21 1.21 -5.25
CA SER A 436 14.96 0.10 -5.87
C SER A 436 14.41 -1.28 -5.52
N ASP A 437 13.53 -1.36 -4.52
CA ASP A 437 12.86 -2.57 -4.08
C ASP A 437 11.61 -2.94 -4.90
N ILE A 438 11.45 -2.35 -6.08
CA ILE A 438 10.35 -2.59 -7.02
C ILE A 438 10.88 -3.22 -8.31
N GLY A 439 10.35 -4.38 -8.69
CA GLY A 439 10.65 -5.01 -9.98
C GLY A 439 10.05 -4.23 -11.15
N GLY A 440 10.69 -4.25 -12.33
CA GLY A 440 10.25 -3.43 -13.47
C GLY A 440 8.80 -3.71 -13.91
N ARG A 441 8.38 -4.98 -13.97
CA ARG A 441 6.98 -5.33 -14.31
C ARG A 441 5.95 -4.95 -13.22
N PHE A 442 6.42 -4.63 -12.01
CA PHE A 442 5.62 -4.19 -10.85
C PHE A 442 5.74 -2.66 -10.60
N SER A 443 6.23 -1.88 -11.56
CA SER A 443 6.47 -0.43 -11.39
C SER A 443 5.42 0.47 -12.03
N ALA A 444 4.28 -0.07 -12.47
CA ALA A 444 3.25 0.70 -13.18
C ALA A 444 2.72 1.88 -12.34
N LEU A 445 2.61 1.68 -11.02
CA LEU A 445 2.12 2.68 -10.07
C LEU A 445 3.23 3.56 -9.47
N SER A 446 4.49 3.38 -9.88
CA SER A 446 5.62 4.21 -9.45
C SER A 446 5.85 5.39 -10.41
N TYR A 447 6.97 6.13 -10.28
CA TYR A 447 7.36 7.16 -11.25
C TYR A 447 7.43 6.64 -12.70
N PHE A 448 7.70 5.34 -12.90
CA PHE A 448 7.76 4.75 -14.24
C PHE A 448 6.43 4.81 -15.00
N GLY A 449 5.29 4.74 -14.32
CA GLY A 449 3.97 4.95 -14.95
C GLY A 449 3.37 6.32 -14.64
N MET A 450 3.50 6.82 -13.42
CA MET A 450 2.83 8.07 -13.01
C MET A 450 3.38 9.31 -13.73
N VAL A 451 4.68 9.35 -14.06
CA VAL A 451 5.23 10.48 -14.82
C VAL A 451 4.72 10.47 -16.27
N PRO A 452 4.79 9.35 -17.03
CA PRO A 452 4.13 9.26 -18.33
C PRO A 452 2.63 9.57 -18.30
N ALA A 453 1.90 9.14 -17.25
CA ALA A 453 0.47 9.42 -17.11
C ALA A 453 0.18 10.91 -16.99
N ALA A 454 0.90 11.63 -16.14
CA ALA A 454 0.75 13.08 -16.01
C ALA A 454 1.14 13.81 -17.30
N LEU A 455 2.20 13.36 -17.98
CA LEU A 455 2.62 13.92 -19.27
C LEU A 455 1.59 13.67 -20.40
N CYS A 456 0.70 12.69 -20.26
CA CYS A 456 -0.43 12.46 -21.15
C CYS A 456 -1.70 13.24 -20.74
N GLY A 457 -1.66 13.99 -19.64
CA GLY A 457 -2.81 14.73 -19.09
C GLY A 457 -3.75 13.88 -18.22
N ALA A 458 -3.33 12.70 -17.76
CA ALA A 458 -4.16 11.91 -16.85
C ALA A 458 -4.23 12.56 -15.45
N ASP A 459 -5.38 12.43 -14.79
CA ASP A 459 -5.51 12.72 -13.36
C ASP A 459 -4.87 11.57 -12.55
N ILE A 460 -3.58 11.71 -12.30
CA ILE A 460 -2.79 10.72 -11.56
C ILE A 460 -3.22 10.59 -10.10
N LYS A 461 -3.88 11.61 -9.51
CA LYS A 461 -4.42 11.52 -8.16
C LYS A 461 -5.55 10.51 -8.14
N LYS A 462 -6.51 10.66 -9.07
CA LYS A 462 -7.64 9.74 -9.22
C LYS A 462 -7.16 8.31 -9.52
N LEU A 463 -6.17 8.14 -10.43
CA LEU A 463 -5.55 6.83 -10.70
C LEU A 463 -4.99 6.19 -9.42
N LEU A 464 -4.19 6.92 -8.63
CA LEU A 464 -3.58 6.41 -7.41
C LEU A 464 -4.61 6.15 -6.30
N GLU A 465 -5.67 6.96 -6.18
CA GLU A 465 -6.76 6.71 -5.25
C GLU A 465 -7.49 5.40 -5.56
N ARG A 466 -7.73 5.09 -6.85
CA ARG A 466 -8.28 3.78 -7.26
C ARG A 466 -7.36 2.61 -6.91
N ALA A 467 -6.05 2.79 -7.11
CA ALA A 467 -5.04 1.80 -6.73
C ALA A 467 -5.01 1.57 -5.21
N VAL A 468 -5.04 2.65 -4.41
CA VAL A 468 -5.04 2.62 -2.95
C VAL A 468 -6.26 1.90 -2.40
N ASN A 469 -7.44 2.14 -2.97
CA ASN A 469 -8.68 1.45 -2.58
C ASN A 469 -8.57 -0.06 -2.82
N THR A 470 -8.08 -0.46 -3.99
CA THR A 470 -7.89 -1.88 -4.33
C THR A 470 -6.81 -2.53 -3.46
N ALA A 471 -5.72 -1.80 -3.18
CA ALA A 471 -4.69 -2.24 -2.26
C ALA A 471 -5.23 -2.45 -0.83
N ALA A 472 -6.15 -1.59 -0.38
CA ALA A 472 -6.83 -1.78 0.89
C ALA A 472 -7.73 -3.03 0.89
N LEU A 473 -8.49 -3.28 -0.20
CA LEU A 473 -9.29 -4.49 -0.35
C LEU A 473 -8.43 -5.77 -0.37
N CYS A 474 -7.25 -5.72 -0.99
CA CYS A 474 -6.29 -6.82 -0.99
C CYS A 474 -5.67 -7.13 0.40
N LYS A 475 -6.01 -6.38 1.45
CA LYS A 475 -5.70 -6.73 2.85
C LYS A 475 -6.72 -7.67 3.48
N ASN A 476 -7.88 -7.87 2.86
CA ASN A 476 -8.90 -8.75 3.39
C ASN A 476 -8.36 -10.19 3.49
N ARG A 477 -8.57 -10.81 4.67
CA ARG A 477 -8.17 -12.19 4.98
C ARG A 477 -9.11 -13.21 4.37
N GLU A 478 -10.37 -12.82 4.16
CA GLU A 478 -11.30 -13.61 3.37
C GLU A 478 -10.88 -13.53 1.90
N ILE A 479 -10.31 -14.62 1.40
CA ILE A 479 -9.74 -14.66 0.04
C ILE A 479 -10.82 -14.45 -1.02
N ALA A 480 -12.07 -14.87 -0.76
CA ALA A 480 -13.21 -14.63 -1.65
C ALA A 480 -13.57 -13.15 -1.79
N GLU A 481 -13.24 -12.32 -0.80
CA GLU A 481 -13.44 -10.85 -0.81
C GLU A 481 -12.15 -10.08 -1.12
N ASN A 482 -11.06 -10.79 -1.41
CA ASN A 482 -9.76 -10.21 -1.74
C ASN A 482 -9.57 -10.23 -3.27
N PRO A 483 -9.76 -9.09 -3.97
CA PRO A 483 -9.85 -9.06 -5.43
C PRO A 483 -8.58 -9.56 -6.15
N GLY A 484 -7.40 -9.31 -5.56
CA GLY A 484 -6.14 -9.83 -6.07
C GLY A 484 -5.98 -11.32 -5.78
N ALA A 485 -6.16 -11.73 -4.53
CA ALA A 485 -5.95 -13.13 -4.14
C ALA A 485 -6.97 -14.09 -4.78
N LEU A 486 -8.22 -13.67 -4.96
CA LEU A 486 -9.26 -14.44 -5.67
C LEU A 486 -8.87 -14.69 -7.13
N LEU A 487 -8.50 -13.63 -7.86
CA LEU A 487 -8.06 -13.75 -9.25
C LEU A 487 -6.81 -14.64 -9.36
N GLY A 488 -5.85 -14.47 -8.46
CA GLY A 488 -4.66 -15.32 -8.40
C GLY A 488 -4.97 -16.79 -8.09
N ALA A 489 -5.96 -17.05 -7.22
CA ALA A 489 -6.44 -18.40 -6.92
C ALA A 489 -7.07 -19.06 -8.15
N LEU A 490 -7.93 -18.33 -8.89
CA LEU A 490 -8.53 -18.80 -10.14
C LEU A 490 -7.46 -19.13 -11.18
N MET A 491 -6.54 -18.19 -11.42
CA MET A 491 -5.42 -18.34 -12.37
C MET A 491 -4.58 -19.59 -12.08
N ALA A 492 -4.11 -19.75 -10.83
CA ALA A 492 -3.26 -20.88 -10.49
C ALA A 492 -4.02 -22.20 -10.49
N GLN A 493 -5.26 -22.24 -9.99
CA GLN A 493 -6.02 -23.48 -9.96
C GLN A 493 -6.32 -24.00 -11.37
N LEU A 494 -6.74 -23.11 -12.27
CA LEU A 494 -7.03 -23.47 -13.66
C LEU A 494 -5.74 -23.91 -14.38
N ALA A 495 -4.63 -23.21 -14.18
CA ALA A 495 -3.35 -23.62 -14.73
C ALA A 495 -2.92 -25.03 -14.26
N LEU A 496 -3.07 -25.33 -12.96
CA LEU A 496 -2.81 -26.67 -12.41
C LEU A 496 -3.75 -27.76 -12.94
N GLN A 497 -4.92 -27.38 -13.46
CA GLN A 497 -5.87 -28.27 -14.14
C GLN A 497 -5.59 -28.38 -15.66
N GLY A 498 -4.49 -27.79 -16.14
CA GLY A 498 -4.14 -27.77 -17.57
C GLY A 498 -4.89 -26.71 -18.38
N ARG A 499 -5.44 -25.68 -17.72
CA ARG A 499 -6.06 -24.49 -18.31
C ARG A 499 -5.18 -23.26 -18.07
N ASP A 500 -3.99 -23.30 -18.62
CA ASP A 500 -2.92 -22.32 -18.41
C ASP A 500 -2.93 -21.16 -19.43
N LYS A 501 -3.83 -21.18 -20.44
CA LYS A 501 -3.95 -20.13 -21.46
C LYS A 501 -4.96 -19.05 -21.03
N LEU A 502 -4.46 -18.06 -20.30
CA LEU A 502 -5.22 -16.92 -19.81
C LEU A 502 -5.55 -15.95 -20.96
N THR A 503 -6.77 -16.01 -21.48
CA THR A 503 -7.21 -15.20 -22.62
C THR A 503 -7.92 -13.94 -22.13
N LEU A 504 -7.38 -12.77 -22.48
CA LEU A 504 -7.91 -11.48 -22.02
C LEU A 504 -8.90 -10.90 -23.03
N VAL A 505 -10.11 -10.59 -22.56
CA VAL A 505 -11.15 -9.91 -23.35
C VAL A 505 -11.31 -8.51 -22.79
N LEU A 506 -10.81 -7.52 -23.52
CA LEU A 506 -10.69 -6.14 -23.07
C LEU A 506 -11.46 -5.20 -24.01
N PRO A 507 -12.09 -4.14 -23.49
CA PRO A 507 -12.74 -3.15 -24.34
C PRO A 507 -11.68 -2.42 -25.18
N GLU A 508 -12.04 -1.95 -26.37
CA GLU A 508 -11.12 -1.31 -27.33
C GLU A 508 -10.25 -0.21 -26.68
N LYS A 509 -10.83 0.59 -25.79
CA LYS A 509 -10.14 1.67 -25.06
C LYS A 509 -9.02 1.18 -24.14
N LEU A 510 -9.12 -0.05 -23.65
CA LEU A 510 -8.15 -0.69 -22.77
C LEU A 510 -7.39 -1.83 -23.46
N LYS A 511 -7.48 -1.99 -24.79
CA LYS A 511 -6.91 -3.16 -25.49
C LYS A 511 -5.43 -3.40 -25.18
N TYR A 512 -4.64 -2.33 -25.03
CA TYR A 512 -3.21 -2.43 -24.72
C TYR A 512 -2.93 -2.82 -23.27
N PHE A 513 -3.89 -2.71 -22.35
CA PHE A 513 -3.75 -3.21 -20.98
C PHE A 513 -3.30 -4.68 -20.95
N GLY A 514 -3.78 -5.47 -21.91
CA GLY A 514 -3.38 -6.87 -22.05
C GLY A 514 -1.88 -7.05 -22.27
N LEU A 515 -1.19 -6.14 -22.98
CA LEU A 515 0.26 -6.24 -23.21
C LEU A 515 1.07 -6.09 -21.91
N TRP A 516 0.61 -5.27 -20.97
CA TRP A 516 1.25 -5.15 -19.66
C TRP A 516 0.95 -6.38 -18.79
N VAL A 517 -0.30 -6.87 -18.80
CA VAL A 517 -0.67 -8.12 -18.10
C VAL A 517 0.12 -9.32 -18.66
N GLU A 518 0.36 -9.35 -19.97
CA GLU A 518 1.18 -10.37 -20.64
C GLU A 518 2.56 -10.47 -20.00
N GLN A 519 3.30 -9.35 -19.95
CA GLN A 519 4.60 -9.33 -19.30
C GLN A 519 4.49 -9.68 -17.82
N LEU A 520 3.54 -9.06 -17.09
CA LEU A 520 3.42 -9.28 -15.66
C LEU A 520 3.24 -10.77 -15.34
N VAL A 521 2.30 -11.44 -15.99
CA VAL A 521 1.94 -12.82 -15.70
C VAL A 521 2.94 -13.80 -16.31
N ALA A 522 3.32 -13.64 -17.58
CA ALA A 522 4.25 -14.57 -18.24
C ALA A 522 5.63 -14.54 -17.58
N GLU A 523 6.21 -13.35 -17.39
CA GLU A 523 7.56 -13.22 -16.82
C GLU A 523 7.58 -13.66 -15.34
N SER A 524 6.47 -13.47 -14.62
CA SER A 524 6.37 -13.89 -13.20
C SER A 524 6.11 -15.38 -13.05
N THR A 525 5.31 -15.99 -13.92
CA THR A 525 4.86 -17.38 -13.73
C THR A 525 5.63 -18.41 -14.55
N GLY A 526 6.21 -18.03 -15.69
CA GLY A 526 6.96 -18.89 -16.62
C GLY A 526 8.31 -19.32 -16.06
N LYS A 527 8.31 -20.22 -15.08
CA LYS A 527 9.50 -20.65 -14.33
C LYS A 527 9.40 -22.12 -13.95
N GLU A 528 10.55 -22.78 -13.88
CA GLU A 528 10.67 -24.14 -13.32
C GLU A 528 9.71 -25.15 -14.00
N GLY A 529 9.48 -25.00 -15.31
CA GLY A 529 8.56 -25.86 -16.08
C GLY A 529 7.06 -25.59 -15.82
N LYS A 530 6.73 -24.53 -15.08
CA LYS A 530 5.37 -24.05 -14.84
C LYS A 530 5.16 -22.71 -15.54
N GLY A 531 3.92 -22.34 -15.77
CA GLY A 531 3.58 -21.04 -16.33
C GLY A 531 2.10 -20.85 -16.57
N ILE A 532 1.70 -19.60 -16.64
CA ILE A 532 0.41 -19.16 -17.17
C ILE A 532 0.75 -18.32 -18.39
N ILE A 533 0.16 -18.64 -19.54
CA ILE A 533 0.42 -17.98 -20.82
C ILE A 533 -0.73 -17.00 -21.08
N PRO A 534 -0.48 -15.69 -20.99
CA PRO A 534 -1.48 -14.70 -21.35
C PRO A 534 -1.63 -14.65 -22.87
N VAL A 535 -2.88 -14.64 -23.34
CA VAL A 535 -3.24 -14.51 -24.74
C VAL A 535 -3.99 -13.19 -24.89
N CYS A 536 -3.31 -12.21 -25.49
CA CYS A 536 -3.79 -10.83 -25.56
C CYS A 536 -4.16 -10.45 -26.99
N LEU A 537 -5.12 -9.53 -27.12
CA LEU A 537 -5.60 -9.02 -28.40
C LEU A 537 -6.16 -10.11 -29.34
N GLU A 538 -6.41 -11.34 -28.87
CA GLU A 538 -6.98 -12.42 -29.66
C GLU A 538 -8.48 -12.19 -29.85
N PRO A 539 -8.99 -12.11 -31.10
CA PRO A 539 -10.43 -12.00 -31.33
C PRO A 539 -11.17 -13.23 -30.82
N LEU A 540 -12.37 -13.04 -30.29
CA LEU A 540 -13.25 -14.15 -29.92
C LEU A 540 -13.69 -14.92 -31.16
N MET A 541 -13.63 -16.24 -31.05
CA MET A 541 -14.03 -17.21 -32.08
C MET A 541 -15.11 -18.16 -31.55
N GLU A 542 -15.57 -19.05 -32.41
CA GLU A 542 -16.50 -20.11 -32.02
C GLU A 542 -15.81 -21.13 -31.07
N PRO A 543 -16.56 -21.79 -30.17
CA PRO A 543 -15.97 -22.69 -29.18
C PRO A 543 -15.12 -23.83 -29.75
N ASP A 544 -15.45 -24.32 -30.94
CA ASP A 544 -14.71 -25.40 -31.62
C ASP A 544 -13.32 -24.96 -32.14
N LYS A 545 -12.98 -23.67 -32.03
CA LYS A 545 -11.66 -23.11 -32.36
C LYS A 545 -10.75 -22.95 -31.14
N TYR A 546 -11.20 -23.40 -29.98
CA TYR A 546 -10.41 -23.37 -28.75
C TYR A 546 -10.21 -24.78 -28.22
N GLN A 547 -8.99 -25.08 -27.81
CA GLN A 547 -8.74 -26.24 -26.96
C GLN A 547 -9.30 -26.03 -25.55
N ALA A 548 -9.41 -27.12 -24.79
CA ALA A 548 -9.91 -27.10 -23.42
C ALA A 548 -8.92 -26.46 -22.41
N ASP A 549 -7.82 -25.86 -22.88
CA ASP A 549 -6.74 -25.23 -22.10
C ASP A 549 -6.98 -23.73 -21.80
N ARG A 550 -8.10 -23.17 -22.26
CA ARG A 550 -8.42 -21.75 -22.09
C ARG A 550 -9.06 -21.42 -20.73
N PHE A 551 -8.70 -20.24 -20.23
CA PHE A 551 -9.41 -19.49 -19.18
C PHE A 551 -9.58 -18.05 -19.66
N PHE A 552 -10.82 -17.56 -19.76
CA PHE A 552 -11.10 -16.21 -20.22
C PHE A 552 -11.30 -15.24 -19.04
N VAL A 553 -10.65 -14.08 -19.10
CA VAL A 553 -10.92 -12.96 -18.18
C VAL A 553 -11.42 -11.78 -19.00
N GLN A 554 -12.68 -11.42 -18.77
CA GLN A 554 -13.31 -10.26 -19.37
C GLN A 554 -13.17 -9.06 -18.45
N VAL A 555 -12.74 -7.93 -18.99
CA VAL A 555 -12.87 -6.63 -18.35
C VAL A 555 -13.98 -5.87 -19.07
N ARG A 556 -14.94 -5.29 -18.34
CA ARG A 556 -16.00 -4.44 -18.91
C ARG A 556 -16.07 -3.11 -18.18
N ILE A 557 -16.47 -2.05 -18.88
CA ILE A 557 -16.72 -0.73 -18.30
C ILE A 557 -18.21 -0.62 -17.99
N GLU A 558 -18.55 -0.17 -16.78
CA GLU A 558 -19.93 0.02 -16.33
C GLU A 558 -20.69 0.93 -17.31
N GLY A 559 -21.89 0.49 -17.72
CA GLY A 559 -22.70 1.18 -18.73
C GLY A 559 -22.22 1.03 -20.18
N PHE A 560 -21.09 0.36 -20.43
CA PHE A 560 -20.58 0.08 -21.77
C PHE A 560 -20.39 -1.42 -21.98
N THR A 561 -21.38 -2.06 -22.59
CA THR A 561 -21.38 -3.51 -22.84
C THR A 561 -21.54 -3.80 -24.32
N SER A 562 -20.68 -4.68 -24.86
CA SER A 562 -20.79 -5.18 -26.23
C SER A 562 -21.69 -6.42 -26.26
N ALA A 563 -22.91 -6.29 -26.77
CA ALA A 563 -23.86 -7.40 -26.87
C ALA A 563 -23.28 -8.60 -27.65
N ARG A 564 -22.44 -8.33 -28.65
CA ARG A 564 -21.73 -9.35 -29.43
C ARG A 564 -20.71 -10.11 -28.58
N GLU A 565 -19.90 -9.40 -27.79
CA GLU A 565 -18.91 -10.04 -26.91
C GLU A 565 -19.58 -10.84 -25.81
N GLU A 566 -20.65 -10.33 -25.21
CA GLU A 566 -21.43 -11.04 -24.20
C GLU A 566 -22.04 -12.33 -24.78
N ALA A 567 -22.62 -12.28 -25.98
CA ALA A 567 -23.16 -13.45 -26.65
C ALA A 567 -22.08 -14.50 -26.97
N ALA A 568 -20.90 -14.06 -27.42
CA ALA A 568 -19.77 -14.94 -27.68
C ALA A 568 -19.25 -15.60 -26.38
N LEU A 569 -19.07 -14.83 -25.32
CA LEU A 569 -18.64 -15.35 -24.02
C LEU A 569 -19.69 -16.27 -23.37
N ALA A 570 -20.99 -15.97 -23.51
CA ALA A 570 -22.06 -16.86 -23.07
C ALA A 570 -22.01 -18.21 -23.81
N THR A 571 -21.71 -18.18 -25.11
CA THR A 571 -21.55 -19.40 -25.93
C THR A 571 -20.33 -20.21 -25.48
N LEU A 572 -19.20 -19.53 -25.20
CA LEU A 572 -17.99 -20.17 -24.64
C LEU A 572 -18.24 -20.78 -23.25
N ARG A 573 -18.96 -20.09 -22.36
CA ARG A 573 -19.37 -20.62 -21.06
C ARG A 573 -20.20 -21.89 -21.22
N LYS A 574 -21.19 -21.88 -22.12
CA LYS A 574 -22.04 -23.05 -22.42
C LYS A 574 -21.23 -24.22 -22.97
N ALA A 575 -20.15 -23.96 -23.69
CA ALA A 575 -19.22 -24.97 -24.19
C ALA A 575 -18.21 -25.47 -23.13
N GLY A 576 -18.24 -24.94 -21.90
CA GLY A 576 -17.40 -25.40 -20.79
C GLY A 576 -16.05 -24.67 -20.67
N HIS A 577 -15.89 -23.51 -21.31
CA HIS A 577 -14.74 -22.63 -21.05
C HIS A 577 -15.02 -21.75 -19.82
N PRO A 578 -14.11 -21.73 -18.82
CA PRO A 578 -14.20 -20.81 -17.70
C PRO A 578 -14.10 -19.36 -18.15
N VAL A 579 -15.02 -18.51 -17.68
CA VAL A 579 -15.01 -17.07 -17.92
C VAL A 579 -15.19 -16.33 -16.60
N TYR A 580 -14.26 -15.43 -16.30
CA TYR A 580 -14.32 -14.54 -15.15
C TYR A 580 -14.49 -13.09 -15.60
N THR A 581 -15.43 -12.35 -15.01
CA THR A 581 -15.74 -10.98 -15.42
C THR A 581 -15.39 -9.97 -14.33
N ILE A 582 -14.59 -8.97 -14.70
CA ILE A 582 -14.22 -7.81 -13.89
C ILE A 582 -14.98 -6.59 -14.44
N THR A 583 -15.81 -5.97 -13.59
CA THR A 583 -16.53 -4.74 -13.94
C THR A 583 -15.80 -3.53 -13.37
N ILE A 584 -15.31 -2.63 -14.24
CA ILE A 584 -14.69 -1.37 -13.86
C ILE A 584 -15.65 -0.20 -14.10
N LYS A 585 -15.52 0.89 -13.36
CA LYS A 585 -16.39 2.07 -13.49
C LYS A 585 -16.04 2.94 -14.68
N ASP A 586 -14.75 3.29 -14.77
CA ASP A 586 -14.22 4.16 -15.81
C ASP A 586 -12.74 3.85 -16.04
N GLN A 587 -12.13 4.53 -17.00
CA GLN A 587 -10.72 4.32 -17.36
C GLN A 587 -9.71 4.55 -16.22
N TYR A 588 -10.07 5.31 -15.16
CA TYR A 588 -9.19 5.54 -14.01
C TYR A 588 -9.09 4.34 -13.08
N ASP A 589 -10.00 3.37 -13.19
CA ASP A 589 -9.85 2.08 -12.53
C ASP A 589 -8.69 1.27 -13.12
N LEU A 590 -8.03 1.75 -14.20
CA LEU A 590 -6.71 1.22 -14.58
C LEU A 590 -5.72 1.21 -13.41
N GLY A 591 -5.77 2.20 -12.51
CA GLY A 591 -4.94 2.20 -11.30
C GLY A 591 -5.29 1.06 -10.35
N ALA A 592 -6.58 0.74 -10.19
CA ALA A 592 -7.04 -0.44 -9.45
C ALA A 592 -6.54 -1.73 -10.09
N GLU A 593 -6.66 -1.84 -11.41
CA GLU A 593 -6.26 -3.03 -12.15
C GLU A 593 -4.75 -3.27 -12.12
N PHE A 594 -3.91 -2.24 -12.21
CA PHE A 594 -2.46 -2.42 -12.01
C PHE A 594 -2.17 -3.13 -10.67
N PHE A 595 -2.77 -2.68 -9.57
CA PHE A 595 -2.55 -3.32 -8.27
C PHE A 595 -3.19 -4.71 -8.17
N ARG A 596 -4.42 -4.88 -8.67
CA ARG A 596 -5.15 -6.15 -8.64
C ARG A 596 -4.35 -7.26 -9.31
N TRP A 597 -3.84 -7.00 -10.51
CA TRP A 597 -3.10 -7.97 -11.30
C TRP A 597 -1.71 -8.27 -10.72
N GLU A 598 -1.03 -7.29 -10.13
CA GLU A 598 0.21 -7.50 -9.37
C GLU A 598 -0.04 -8.45 -8.18
N ALA A 599 -1.10 -8.20 -7.40
CA ALA A 599 -1.50 -9.05 -6.28
C ALA A 599 -1.96 -10.45 -6.73
N ALA A 600 -2.70 -10.55 -7.83
CA ALA A 600 -3.12 -11.82 -8.41
C ALA A 600 -1.94 -12.66 -8.88
N THR A 601 -0.97 -12.04 -9.54
CA THR A 601 0.26 -12.70 -9.99
C THR A 601 1.08 -13.20 -8.81
N ALA A 602 1.19 -12.40 -7.74
CA ALA A 602 1.87 -12.80 -6.51
C ALA A 602 1.16 -14.00 -5.82
N ALA A 603 -0.18 -13.98 -5.75
CA ALA A 603 -0.97 -15.08 -5.20
C ALA A 603 -0.86 -16.37 -6.05
N ALA A 604 -0.92 -16.23 -7.37
CA ALA A 604 -0.73 -17.36 -8.29
C ALA A 604 0.68 -17.97 -8.14
N GLY A 605 1.72 -17.13 -8.05
CA GLY A 605 3.09 -17.58 -7.81
C GLY A 605 3.25 -18.37 -6.51
N ALA A 606 2.55 -17.99 -5.44
CA ALA A 606 2.58 -18.71 -4.17
C ALA A 606 1.93 -20.11 -4.29
N LEU A 607 0.83 -20.21 -5.02
CA LEU A 607 0.15 -21.49 -5.26
C LEU A 607 0.91 -22.42 -6.21
N LEU A 608 1.60 -21.83 -7.19
CA LEU A 608 2.49 -22.53 -8.12
C LEU A 608 3.86 -22.85 -7.51
N GLU A 609 4.17 -22.33 -6.31
CA GLU A 609 5.41 -22.57 -5.56
C GLU A 609 6.66 -22.14 -6.32
N ILE A 610 6.57 -20.97 -6.97
CA ILE A 610 7.63 -20.32 -7.75
C ILE A 610 7.92 -18.94 -7.18
N ASN A 611 9.10 -18.38 -7.49
CA ASN A 611 9.38 -16.99 -7.21
C ASN A 611 8.80 -16.10 -8.33
N PRO A 612 7.78 -15.25 -8.08
CA PRO A 612 7.21 -14.42 -9.13
C PRO A 612 8.05 -13.16 -9.41
N PHE A 613 9.08 -12.87 -8.61
CA PHE A 613 9.78 -11.59 -8.62
C PHE A 613 11.17 -11.61 -9.26
N ASP A 614 11.72 -12.77 -9.61
CA ASP A 614 12.97 -12.90 -10.37
C ASP A 614 12.75 -13.09 -11.88
N GLN A 615 13.83 -13.12 -12.66
CA GLN A 615 13.81 -13.07 -14.13
C GLN A 615 15.06 -13.73 -14.76
N PRO A 616 15.31 -15.04 -14.51
CA PRO A 616 16.54 -15.71 -14.94
C PRO A 616 16.72 -15.71 -16.47
N ASN A 617 15.66 -15.95 -17.25
CA ASN A 617 15.77 -16.03 -18.71
C ASN A 617 16.03 -14.68 -19.38
N VAL A 618 15.57 -13.57 -18.79
CA VAL A 618 15.93 -12.22 -19.26
C VAL A 618 17.44 -11.99 -19.10
N GLN A 619 18.03 -12.46 -18.01
CA GLN A 619 19.47 -12.36 -17.80
C GLN A 619 20.25 -13.25 -18.78
N GLU A 620 19.75 -14.45 -19.06
CA GLU A 620 20.30 -15.34 -20.08
C GLU A 620 20.29 -14.71 -21.47
N ALA A 621 19.15 -14.14 -21.90
CA ALA A 621 19.01 -13.45 -23.19
C ALA A 621 20.01 -12.28 -23.32
N LYS A 622 20.22 -11.52 -22.24
CA LYS A 622 21.23 -10.45 -22.19
C LYS A 622 22.65 -10.97 -22.38
N LEU A 623 23.01 -12.05 -21.68
CA LEU A 623 24.34 -12.67 -21.79
C LEU A 623 24.60 -13.21 -23.20
N LEU A 624 23.61 -13.89 -23.80
CA LEU A 624 23.70 -14.38 -25.17
C LEU A 624 23.85 -13.24 -26.18
N THR A 625 23.09 -12.16 -26.01
CA THR A 625 23.19 -10.96 -26.85
C THR A 625 24.58 -10.34 -26.75
N MET A 626 25.11 -10.15 -25.53
CA MET A 626 26.47 -9.62 -25.35
C MET A 626 27.54 -10.50 -25.99
N ARG A 627 27.41 -11.83 -25.90
CA ARG A 627 28.33 -12.77 -26.57
C ARG A 627 28.30 -12.61 -28.09
N VAL A 628 27.11 -12.50 -28.68
CA VAL A 628 26.95 -12.27 -30.13
C VAL A 628 27.57 -10.94 -30.56
N LEU A 629 27.37 -9.87 -29.77
CA LEU A 629 27.95 -8.56 -30.05
C LEU A 629 29.48 -8.55 -29.92
N ALA A 630 30.04 -9.23 -28.92
CA ALA A 630 31.49 -9.38 -28.76
C ALA A 630 32.12 -10.12 -29.95
N GLN A 631 31.52 -11.23 -30.38
CA GLN A 631 31.98 -11.97 -31.57
C GLN A 631 31.94 -11.11 -32.84
N TYR A 632 30.89 -10.28 -32.98
CA TYR A 632 30.79 -9.35 -34.11
C TYR A 632 31.89 -8.29 -34.08
N ALA A 633 32.19 -7.73 -32.91
CA ALA A 633 33.25 -6.74 -32.72
C ALA A 633 34.65 -7.30 -33.02
N GLU A 634 34.92 -8.56 -32.68
CA GLU A 634 36.21 -9.21 -32.95
C GLU A 634 36.39 -9.62 -34.42
N LYS A 635 35.35 -10.20 -35.04
CA LYS A 635 35.47 -10.86 -36.36
C LYS A 635 35.02 -10.01 -37.54
N GLY A 636 34.39 -8.87 -37.30
CA GLY A 636 33.91 -7.94 -38.34
C GLY A 636 32.76 -8.46 -39.23
N LYS A 637 32.46 -9.76 -39.21
CA LYS A 637 31.31 -10.40 -39.87
C LYS A 637 30.78 -11.56 -39.02
N LYS A 638 29.46 -11.71 -39.00
CA LYS A 638 28.79 -12.88 -38.41
C LYS A 638 28.90 -14.06 -39.39
N SER A 639 29.18 -15.28 -38.92
CA SER A 639 28.89 -16.46 -39.74
C SER A 639 27.36 -16.56 -39.85
N GLN A 640 26.80 -16.17 -41.01
CA GLN A 640 25.37 -16.40 -41.25
C GLN A 640 25.14 -17.90 -41.32
N ALA A 641 24.19 -18.40 -40.53
CA ALA A 641 23.71 -19.77 -40.73
C ALA A 641 23.20 -19.89 -42.17
N LYS A 642 23.38 -21.07 -42.77
CA LYS A 642 22.76 -21.37 -44.05
C LYS A 642 21.26 -21.61 -43.79
N PRO A 643 20.34 -20.99 -44.56
CA PRO A 643 18.91 -21.26 -44.38
C PRO A 643 18.62 -22.73 -44.71
N ASP A 644 17.64 -23.29 -44.02
CA ASP A 644 17.14 -24.64 -44.29
C ASP A 644 16.29 -24.67 -45.56
N PHE A 645 15.58 -23.57 -45.83
CA PHE A 645 14.84 -23.32 -47.06
C PHE A 645 14.95 -21.86 -47.45
N SER A 646 15.05 -21.59 -48.75
CA SER A 646 15.05 -20.23 -49.29
C SER A 646 14.28 -20.17 -50.59
N ALA A 647 13.41 -19.16 -50.72
CA ALA A 647 12.71 -18.76 -51.93
C ALA A 647 12.91 -17.24 -52.15
N ASP A 648 12.51 -16.70 -53.30
CA ASP A 648 12.82 -15.34 -53.79
C ASP A 648 12.79 -14.22 -52.73
N ARG A 649 11.88 -14.30 -51.75
CA ARG A 649 11.71 -13.28 -50.68
C ARG A 649 11.76 -13.81 -49.25
N VAL A 650 12.00 -15.10 -49.04
CA VAL A 650 11.90 -15.74 -47.71
C VAL A 650 13.07 -16.68 -47.48
N ALA A 651 13.71 -16.55 -46.32
CA ALA A 651 14.70 -17.50 -45.81
C ALA A 651 14.19 -18.07 -44.48
N VAL A 652 14.20 -19.39 -44.37
CA VAL A 652 13.71 -20.13 -43.20
C VAL A 652 14.88 -20.77 -42.48
N TYR A 653 14.90 -20.60 -41.16
CA TYR A 653 15.87 -21.18 -40.26
C TYR A 653 15.11 -21.99 -39.21
N ALA A 654 15.12 -23.31 -39.36
CA ALA A 654 14.48 -24.22 -38.43
C ALA A 654 15.44 -24.62 -37.31
N SER A 655 14.91 -24.82 -36.11
CA SER A 655 15.67 -25.38 -35.00
C SER A 655 15.94 -26.88 -35.23
N ARG A 656 16.85 -27.47 -34.47
CA ARG A 656 17.07 -28.92 -34.53
C ARG A 656 15.81 -29.72 -34.19
N ALA A 657 14.97 -29.21 -33.30
CA ALA A 657 13.72 -29.86 -32.89
C ALA A 657 12.66 -29.91 -34.01
N LEU A 658 12.62 -28.91 -34.89
CA LEU A 658 11.71 -28.92 -36.05
C LEU A 658 12.24 -29.75 -37.22
N LYS A 659 13.53 -30.11 -37.22
CA LYS A 659 14.18 -30.92 -38.26
C LYS A 659 14.04 -32.43 -38.05
N THR A 660 13.41 -32.86 -36.96
CA THR A 660 13.13 -34.29 -36.70
C THR A 660 11.85 -34.78 -37.36
N ALA A 661 11.08 -33.90 -38.01
CA ALA A 661 9.98 -34.30 -38.88
C ALA A 661 10.54 -35.14 -40.05
N GLU A 662 9.81 -36.18 -40.47
CA GLU A 662 10.30 -37.18 -41.45
C GLU A 662 10.70 -36.60 -42.82
N LYS A 663 10.36 -35.34 -43.11
CA LYS A 663 10.59 -34.66 -44.40
C LYS A 663 11.45 -33.40 -44.24
N PRO A 664 12.42 -33.15 -45.14
CA PRO A 664 13.15 -31.88 -45.18
C PRO A 664 12.22 -30.72 -45.60
N ILE A 665 12.50 -29.51 -45.10
CA ILE A 665 11.76 -28.30 -45.49
C ILE A 665 12.18 -27.90 -46.92
N ALA A 666 11.36 -28.25 -47.92
CA ALA A 666 11.66 -28.01 -49.33
C ALA A 666 10.70 -26.99 -50.00
N SER A 667 9.60 -26.67 -49.34
CA SER A 667 8.56 -25.74 -49.80
C SER A 667 7.99 -24.91 -48.65
N TYR A 668 7.14 -23.95 -48.97
CA TYR A 668 6.41 -23.18 -47.94
C TYR A 668 5.50 -24.06 -47.08
N ASP A 669 4.83 -25.03 -47.68
CA ASP A 669 3.91 -25.92 -46.97
C ASP A 669 4.66 -26.80 -45.95
N ASP A 670 5.88 -27.22 -46.27
CA ASP A 670 6.71 -28.02 -45.36
C ASP A 670 7.09 -27.26 -44.08
N VAL A 671 7.17 -25.92 -44.14
CA VAL A 671 7.43 -25.07 -42.96
C VAL A 671 6.27 -25.21 -41.98
N PHE A 672 5.04 -25.00 -42.45
CA PHE A 672 3.85 -25.07 -41.62
C PHE A 672 3.57 -26.50 -41.18
N TRP A 673 3.74 -27.48 -42.06
CA TRP A 673 3.61 -28.89 -41.72
C TRP A 673 4.58 -29.30 -40.60
N SER A 674 5.83 -28.84 -40.64
CA SER A 674 6.81 -29.12 -39.58
C SER A 674 6.41 -28.51 -38.24
N VAL A 675 5.85 -27.29 -38.25
CA VAL A 675 5.34 -26.64 -37.03
C VAL A 675 4.11 -27.37 -36.49
N PHE A 676 3.14 -27.68 -37.34
CA PHE A 676 1.88 -28.31 -36.92
C PHE A 676 2.09 -29.76 -36.45
N SER A 677 2.98 -30.50 -37.10
CA SER A 677 3.29 -31.88 -36.71
C SER A 677 4.05 -31.97 -35.40
N ALA A 678 4.75 -30.90 -35.02
CA ALA A 678 5.43 -30.81 -33.73
C ALA A 678 4.50 -30.34 -32.59
N LEU A 679 3.32 -29.79 -32.91
CA LEU A 679 2.41 -29.17 -31.95
C LEU A 679 1.61 -30.23 -31.19
N GLY A 680 1.87 -30.36 -29.90
CA GLY A 680 1.15 -31.24 -28.99
C GLY A 680 -0.20 -30.69 -28.50
N GLU A 681 -0.95 -31.54 -27.80
CA GLU A 681 -2.15 -31.10 -27.08
C GLU A 681 -1.76 -30.06 -26.01
N LYS A 682 -2.51 -28.95 -25.91
CA LYS A 682 -2.30 -27.83 -24.98
C LYS A 682 -1.01 -27.02 -25.19
N GLU A 683 -0.28 -27.29 -26.26
CA GLU A 683 0.83 -26.43 -26.70
C GLU A 683 0.29 -25.19 -27.44
N TYR A 684 1.12 -24.15 -27.50
CA TYR A 684 0.80 -22.88 -28.10
C TYR A 684 1.85 -22.46 -29.14
N ILE A 685 1.45 -21.58 -30.03
CA ILE A 685 2.31 -20.98 -31.06
C ILE A 685 2.69 -19.57 -30.61
N GLY A 686 3.98 -19.25 -30.60
CA GLY A 686 4.46 -17.88 -30.34
C GLY A 686 4.94 -17.20 -31.61
N LEU A 687 4.29 -16.11 -32.01
CA LEU A 687 4.73 -15.26 -33.12
C LEU A 687 5.57 -14.10 -32.58
N LEU A 688 6.88 -14.15 -32.82
CA LEU A 688 7.84 -13.16 -32.32
C LEU A 688 8.40 -12.34 -33.49
N ALA A 689 7.88 -11.13 -33.68
CA ALA A 689 8.14 -10.32 -34.88
C ALA A 689 9.23 -9.26 -34.65
N TYR A 690 10.36 -9.35 -35.37
CA TYR A 690 11.31 -8.24 -35.54
C TYR A 690 10.99 -7.45 -36.80
N LEU A 691 9.88 -6.72 -36.75
CA LEU A 691 9.36 -5.93 -37.87
C LEU A 691 8.96 -4.53 -37.37
N PRO A 692 8.94 -3.51 -38.25
CA PRO A 692 8.47 -2.19 -37.86
C PRO A 692 6.99 -2.24 -37.50
N ASN A 693 6.64 -1.68 -36.35
CA ASN A 693 5.25 -1.56 -35.93
C ASN A 693 4.53 -0.48 -36.75
N ASN A 694 3.77 -0.91 -37.75
CA ASN A 694 2.88 -0.06 -38.53
C ASN A 694 1.59 -0.82 -38.87
N PRO A 695 0.50 -0.13 -39.23
CA PRO A 695 -0.81 -0.75 -39.42
C PRO A 695 -0.82 -1.91 -40.43
N LYS A 696 -0.05 -1.82 -41.53
CA LYS A 696 0.00 -2.86 -42.56
C LYS A 696 0.70 -4.13 -42.07
N VAL A 697 1.79 -3.97 -41.33
CA VAL A 697 2.51 -5.09 -40.72
C VAL A 697 1.66 -5.74 -39.64
N GLU A 698 1.05 -4.93 -38.78
CA GLU A 698 0.16 -5.40 -37.71
C GLU A 698 -1.03 -6.19 -38.27
N GLU A 699 -1.71 -5.67 -39.30
CA GLU A 699 -2.80 -6.37 -39.99
C GLU A 699 -2.35 -7.73 -40.54
N GLY A 700 -1.17 -7.81 -41.15
CA GLY A 700 -0.60 -9.06 -41.66
C GLY A 700 -0.31 -10.07 -40.56
N LEU A 701 0.27 -9.63 -39.44
CA LEU A 701 0.59 -10.49 -38.29
C LEU A 701 -0.68 -10.97 -37.57
N VAL A 702 -1.70 -10.11 -37.44
CA VAL A 702 -2.99 -10.47 -36.85
C VAL A 702 -3.69 -11.52 -37.72
N LYS A 703 -3.73 -11.34 -39.05
CA LYS A 703 -4.28 -12.33 -39.99
C LYS A 703 -3.54 -13.66 -39.92
N LEU A 704 -2.22 -13.64 -39.81
CA LEU A 704 -1.41 -14.84 -39.64
C LEU A 704 -1.77 -15.57 -38.34
N ARG A 705 -1.82 -14.84 -37.22
CA ARG A 705 -2.23 -15.39 -35.91
C ARG A 705 -3.62 -16.02 -35.99
N GLU A 706 -4.60 -15.31 -36.52
CA GLU A 706 -5.98 -15.82 -36.66
C GLU A 706 -6.05 -17.08 -37.52
N SER A 707 -5.29 -17.13 -38.61
CA SER A 707 -5.24 -18.30 -39.50
C SER A 707 -4.65 -19.51 -38.80
N LEU A 708 -3.57 -19.31 -38.03
CA LEU A 708 -2.94 -20.37 -37.24
C LEU A 708 -3.89 -20.88 -36.16
N THR A 709 -4.47 -19.99 -35.34
CA THR A 709 -5.44 -20.36 -34.30
C THR A 709 -6.62 -21.12 -34.89
N ARG A 710 -7.20 -20.67 -36.01
CA ARG A 710 -8.34 -21.36 -36.64
C ARG A 710 -8.00 -22.76 -37.15
N TYR A 711 -6.79 -22.95 -37.66
CA TYR A 711 -6.36 -24.21 -38.23
C TYR A 711 -5.96 -25.23 -37.16
N THR A 712 -5.30 -24.79 -36.08
CA THR A 712 -4.76 -25.68 -35.04
C THR A 712 -5.60 -25.72 -33.77
N SER A 713 -6.49 -24.75 -33.55
CA SER A 713 -7.20 -24.49 -32.29
C SER A 713 -6.29 -24.21 -31.07
N SER A 714 -4.97 -24.20 -31.27
CA SER A 714 -3.99 -23.83 -30.26
C SER A 714 -4.00 -22.33 -30.01
N ALA A 715 -3.67 -21.95 -28.78
CA ALA A 715 -3.34 -20.55 -28.48
C ALA A 715 -2.21 -20.05 -29.37
N CYS A 716 -2.37 -18.84 -29.92
CA CYS A 716 -1.33 -18.19 -30.69
C CYS A 716 -1.04 -16.81 -30.10
N THR A 717 0.14 -16.62 -29.52
CA THR A 717 0.58 -15.31 -29.00
C THR A 717 1.30 -14.52 -30.09
N LEU A 718 1.32 -13.20 -29.97
CA LEU A 718 1.98 -12.29 -30.91
C LEU A 718 2.67 -11.16 -30.14
N ALA A 719 3.99 -11.07 -30.27
CA ALA A 719 4.79 -10.03 -29.62
C ALA A 719 5.85 -9.46 -30.57
N TYR A 720 6.19 -8.18 -30.40
CA TYR A 720 7.24 -7.51 -31.16
C TYR A 720 8.59 -7.58 -30.45
N GLY A 721 9.65 -7.79 -31.23
CA GLY A 721 11.04 -7.81 -30.77
C GLY A 721 11.69 -6.42 -30.75
N PRO A 722 12.70 -6.21 -29.89
CA PRO A 722 13.25 -7.13 -28.90
C PRO A 722 12.47 -7.13 -27.57
N ARG A 723 11.34 -6.40 -27.46
CA ARG A 723 10.56 -6.25 -26.21
C ARG A 723 10.29 -7.57 -25.51
N TYR A 724 9.87 -8.60 -26.24
CA TYR A 724 9.56 -9.92 -25.68
C TYR A 724 10.78 -10.63 -25.04
N LEU A 725 12.02 -10.22 -25.34
CA LEU A 725 13.22 -10.76 -24.65
C LEU A 725 13.36 -10.24 -23.21
N HIS A 726 12.51 -9.28 -22.83
CA HIS A 726 12.40 -8.71 -21.49
C HIS A 726 11.07 -9.11 -20.84
N SER A 727 10.47 -10.22 -21.27
CA SER A 727 9.18 -10.74 -20.81
C SER A 727 9.21 -12.26 -20.72
#